data_AF-A0A955WDT2-F1
#
_entry.id   AF-A0A955WDT2-F1
#
_cell.length_a   1.000
_cell.length_b   1.000
_cell.length_c   1.000
_cell.angle_alpha   90.00
_cell.angle_beta   90.00
_cell.angle_gamma   90.00
#
_symmetry.space_group_name_H-M   'P 1'
#
loop_
_entity.id
_entity.type
_entity.pdbx_description
1 polymer ?
#
loop_
_entity_poly.entity_id
_entity_poly.type
_entity_poly.pdbx_seq_one_letter_code
_entity_poly.pdbx_strand_id
1 'polypeptide(L)'
;MASNDGAYLDEEGEAEDFVELLNTGSDVIDLSDFSLSDSVQRDRLPSLLLEPGGIVVLFADDQVEQGERHLPFKLSAGGESLTLRYYGDSGHRVVDEVRWEGLEPNEALARFDGSDDWVRCTWASAGRANGARCGPPPAPPPPPDDVFAAYTWPAPVPTTPLTLSELALSPAGFIEVRNTSPGTLPLAGYQVRIAPHGPNQPWPGVTDGVGLPLAGSLAPGARTTVTVAPTDTALLAQPLFEGVVSLFDAGGVLIDRCDFMRWPGGAALARAENPAGTWRFVTATTPDGPNTAPVLPSRDVGSYVRHLYTPGDYEALARDGTLVGQAAVKFLLDVDVAGGPLGYLLGSEDFPLHFDFVDQIFAGGPDLDRCDAAMNAEHRARWTAFSVAEYYCGQTQPPEDLSCTDDQRRYMMGTLVHHVGPDLHTLEMVSGDRASAAQMVRTFFDGAALSDDPRRYVFRPQSQSAVDKLRTVEGQLPIVGRNAPFVGIHEQPLNPGVAYGTLTFIPTRDLATATLGPRVVLITDSVPNDIGFVGGLVTEALQTPLAHVNVLSQNRGTPNLAVVDARTRPEFAPLIGQLVRLDVTDTGFSVRAAELSEAQAHWASLIPSGPPQSPARDISVRGIQDLRFRGFGDLPSIGGKAAQFAELYRVVFPAGCSQAALVPDGAFALPVAHYVDHFQASGAQALLTTAMADARFDDDPLFRREALASVRAAIMAHPVEPVFLGQVEQAIRERYGEDTRVRLRSSSNTEDLAGFNGAGLYVSEAAQLSDAGSVALALRTVWASLWSERAQDERSFFRIEPDLVAMGVLVHAAFVSEEGSGIIVSRSLHDATRSDIYTMNVQRGEASVANPAPGVSSEQFDYRWGRVPRRVFRAYSTFSEGEPLVSEDEACDMAYAVRAIHDHFRLLIDPTHADQYFAVEVEVKLLDATRRLYVKQARPYPFATEALPADCRSF
;
A
#
# COMPACT_ATOMS: atom_id res chain seq x y z
N MET A 1 -28.10 -3.67 -17.21
CA MET A 1 -27.13 -4.56 -16.56
C MET A 1 -27.93 -5.61 -15.81
N ALA A 2 -27.57 -6.88 -15.89
CA ALA A 2 -28.33 -8.00 -15.29
C ALA A 2 -27.51 -8.82 -14.27
N SER A 3 -26.35 -8.30 -13.89
CA SER A 3 -25.55 -8.78 -12.76
C SER A 3 -24.62 -7.66 -12.34
N ASN A 4 -25.01 -6.88 -11.34
CA ASN A 4 -24.20 -5.80 -10.78
C ASN A 4 -23.46 -6.27 -9.52
N ASP A 5 -22.14 -6.04 -9.46
CA ASP A 5 -21.28 -6.35 -8.30
C ASP A 5 -20.47 -5.10 -7.90
N GLY A 6 -21.16 -3.95 -7.92
CA GLY A 6 -20.62 -2.66 -7.50
C GLY A 6 -20.11 -1.76 -8.62
N ALA A 7 -20.55 -1.96 -9.87
CA ALA A 7 -20.28 -1.02 -10.96
C ALA A 7 -21.02 0.30 -10.79
N TYR A 8 -22.22 0.24 -10.22
CA TYR A 8 -23.03 1.38 -9.81
C TYR A 8 -23.82 0.98 -8.56
N LEU A 9 -24.06 1.91 -7.65
CA LEU A 9 -24.83 1.65 -6.44
C LEU A 9 -26.11 2.49 -6.48
N ASP A 10 -27.18 1.95 -5.92
CA ASP A 10 -28.41 2.70 -5.69
C ASP A 10 -28.31 3.66 -4.49
N GLU A 11 -29.43 4.29 -4.14
CA GLU A 11 -29.53 5.18 -2.97
C GLU A 11 -29.29 4.49 -1.63
N GLU A 12 -29.49 3.18 -1.52
CA GLU A 12 -29.30 2.37 -0.32
C GLU A 12 -27.90 1.73 -0.26
N GLY A 13 -27.07 1.94 -1.30
CA GLY A 13 -25.71 1.39 -1.40
C GLY A 13 -25.67 -0.07 -1.87
N GLU A 14 -26.78 -0.56 -2.42
CA GLU A 14 -26.93 -1.93 -2.93
C GLU A 14 -26.48 -2.00 -4.39
N ALA A 15 -25.89 -3.14 -4.77
CA ALA A 15 -25.40 -3.37 -6.13
C ALA A 15 -26.48 -4.07 -6.96
N GLU A 16 -27.57 -3.35 -7.28
CA GLU A 16 -28.72 -3.94 -7.97
C GLU A 16 -28.61 -3.88 -9.50
N ASP A 17 -29.33 -4.80 -10.16
CA ASP A 17 -29.49 -4.77 -11.60
C ASP A 17 -30.20 -3.48 -12.02
N PHE A 18 -29.90 -2.96 -13.21
CA PHE A 18 -30.51 -1.70 -13.62
C PHE A 18 -30.74 -1.60 -15.12
N VAL A 19 -31.72 -0.76 -15.46
CA VAL A 19 -32.08 -0.35 -16.81
C VAL A 19 -31.98 1.17 -16.88
N GLU A 20 -31.41 1.68 -17.97
CA GLU A 20 -31.35 3.12 -18.22
C GLU A 20 -32.28 3.49 -19.37
N LEU A 21 -33.07 4.55 -19.18
CA LEU A 21 -33.91 5.14 -20.22
C LEU A 21 -33.41 6.55 -20.55
N LEU A 22 -33.30 6.84 -21.85
CA LEU A 22 -32.91 8.13 -22.40
C LEU A 22 -34.09 8.73 -23.19
N ASN A 23 -34.45 9.98 -22.88
CA ASN A 23 -35.37 10.74 -23.72
C ASN A 23 -34.64 11.27 -24.96
N THR A 24 -34.80 10.60 -26.10
CA THR A 24 -34.23 11.01 -27.40
C THR A 24 -35.09 12.03 -28.15
N GLY A 25 -36.24 12.41 -27.61
CA GLY A 25 -37.18 13.37 -28.19
C GLY A 25 -36.86 14.82 -27.84
N SER A 26 -37.69 15.74 -28.36
CA SER A 26 -37.59 17.19 -28.11
C SER A 26 -38.55 17.71 -27.04
N ASP A 27 -39.45 16.88 -26.54
CA ASP A 27 -40.47 17.22 -25.57
C ASP A 27 -40.21 16.51 -24.23
N VAL A 28 -40.72 17.08 -23.14
CA VAL A 28 -40.73 16.42 -21.82
C VAL A 28 -41.63 15.18 -21.88
N ILE A 29 -41.14 14.05 -21.36
CA ILE A 29 -41.86 12.78 -21.33
C ILE A 29 -42.20 12.42 -19.89
N ASP A 30 -43.45 12.02 -19.63
CA ASP A 30 -43.84 11.37 -18.38
C ASP A 30 -43.74 9.84 -18.53
N LEU A 31 -42.92 9.19 -17.71
CA LEU A 31 -42.73 7.74 -17.79
C LEU A 31 -43.99 6.93 -17.45
N SER A 32 -45.00 7.51 -16.79
CA SER A 32 -46.26 6.81 -16.50
C SER A 32 -47.01 6.35 -17.76
N ASP A 33 -46.72 6.95 -18.91
CA ASP A 33 -47.19 6.51 -20.23
C ASP A 33 -46.51 5.24 -20.73
N PHE A 34 -45.50 4.72 -20.04
CA PHE A 34 -44.66 3.60 -20.47
C PHE A 34 -44.78 2.38 -19.53
N SER A 35 -44.37 1.22 -20.02
CA SER A 35 -44.18 0.00 -19.22
C SER A 35 -42.93 -0.73 -19.65
N LEU A 36 -42.23 -1.35 -18.69
CA LEU A 36 -41.21 -2.36 -18.96
C LEU A 36 -41.79 -3.77 -18.78
N SER A 37 -41.26 -4.72 -19.54
CA SER A 37 -41.66 -6.12 -19.49
C SER A 37 -40.47 -6.99 -19.80
N ASP A 38 -40.08 -7.84 -18.84
CA ASP A 38 -39.38 -9.08 -19.15
C ASP A 38 -40.37 -10.03 -19.85
N SER A 39 -39.93 -11.16 -20.37
CA SER A 39 -40.78 -12.07 -21.16
C SER A 39 -42.01 -12.65 -20.42
N VAL A 40 -42.17 -12.40 -19.12
CA VAL A 40 -43.17 -13.01 -18.23
C VAL A 40 -44.03 -11.99 -17.49
N GLN A 41 -43.48 -10.83 -17.10
CA GLN A 41 -44.15 -9.80 -16.30
C GLN A 41 -44.22 -8.44 -17.04
N ARG A 42 -45.17 -7.59 -16.63
CA ARG A 42 -45.37 -6.26 -17.24
C ARG A 42 -45.81 -5.25 -16.19
N ASP A 43 -45.01 -4.20 -16.02
CA ASP A 43 -45.30 -3.15 -15.06
C ASP A 43 -45.24 -1.74 -15.65
N ARG A 44 -46.22 -0.94 -15.25
CA ARG A 44 -46.27 0.49 -15.57
C ARG A 44 -45.14 1.20 -14.82
N LEU A 45 -44.43 2.07 -15.52
CA LEU A 45 -43.43 2.91 -14.89
C LEU A 45 -44.13 4.02 -14.07
N PRO A 46 -43.47 4.56 -13.03
CA PRO A 46 -44.01 5.65 -12.23
C PRO A 46 -43.98 6.98 -13.00
N SER A 47 -44.67 7.99 -12.46
CA SER A 47 -44.70 9.34 -13.06
C SER A 47 -43.39 10.07 -12.76
N LEU A 48 -42.42 9.87 -13.65
CA LEU A 48 -41.14 10.58 -13.65
C LEU A 48 -41.05 11.42 -14.92
N LEU A 49 -40.83 12.72 -14.77
CA LEU A 49 -40.69 13.64 -15.89
C LEU A 49 -39.22 13.63 -16.38
N LEU A 50 -39.02 13.19 -17.63
CA LEU A 50 -37.73 13.26 -18.32
C LEU A 50 -37.74 14.41 -19.31
N GLU A 51 -36.90 15.41 -19.05
CA GLU A 51 -36.58 16.48 -20.00
C GLU A 51 -35.98 15.93 -21.31
N PRO A 52 -36.00 16.68 -22.42
CA PRO A 52 -35.30 16.32 -23.65
C PRO A 52 -33.81 16.04 -23.39
N GLY A 53 -33.32 14.87 -23.79
CA GLY A 53 -31.96 14.39 -23.49
C GLY A 53 -31.74 13.91 -22.05
N GLY A 54 -32.79 13.92 -21.21
CA GLY A 54 -32.75 13.44 -19.84
C GLY A 54 -32.58 11.92 -19.76
N ILE A 55 -31.86 11.48 -18.73
CA ILE A 55 -31.54 10.07 -18.45
C ILE A 55 -32.13 9.70 -17.09
N VAL A 56 -32.67 8.49 -16.97
CA VAL A 56 -33.08 7.90 -15.70
C VAL A 56 -32.55 6.48 -15.59
N VAL A 57 -32.09 6.13 -14.40
CA VAL A 57 -31.73 4.76 -14.02
C VAL A 57 -32.88 4.20 -13.19
N LEU A 58 -33.32 3.00 -13.52
CA LEU A 58 -34.33 2.22 -12.81
C LEU A 58 -33.69 0.91 -12.36
N PHE A 59 -33.83 0.58 -11.08
CA PHE A 59 -33.28 -0.63 -10.47
C PHE A 59 -34.26 -1.78 -10.61
N ALA A 60 -33.79 -2.92 -11.10
CA ALA A 60 -34.57 -4.13 -11.32
C ALA A 60 -34.24 -5.14 -10.21
N ASP A 61 -34.86 -4.96 -9.06
CA ASP A 61 -34.47 -5.60 -7.82
C ASP A 61 -35.61 -6.32 -7.07
N ASP A 62 -36.85 -6.12 -7.48
CA ASP A 62 -38.06 -6.59 -6.78
C ASP A 62 -38.24 -5.94 -5.38
N GLN A 63 -37.78 -4.69 -5.22
CA GLN A 63 -37.81 -3.92 -3.96
C GLN A 63 -38.51 -2.56 -4.13
N VAL A 64 -39.73 -2.57 -4.70
CA VAL A 64 -40.52 -1.36 -4.97
C VAL A 64 -40.79 -0.47 -3.75
N GLU A 65 -40.64 -1.01 -2.54
CA GLU A 65 -40.71 -0.25 -1.29
C GLU A 65 -39.57 0.74 -1.08
N GLN A 66 -38.43 0.58 -1.75
CA GLN A 66 -37.27 1.48 -1.65
C GLN A 66 -37.49 2.80 -2.40
N GLY A 67 -38.35 2.82 -3.43
CA GLY A 67 -38.77 4.06 -4.07
C GLY A 67 -39.29 3.91 -5.49
N GLU A 68 -39.64 5.05 -6.10
CA GLU A 68 -40.19 5.10 -7.47
C GLU A 68 -39.17 4.71 -8.57
N ARG A 69 -37.91 4.42 -8.22
CA ARG A 69 -36.90 3.94 -9.19
C ARG A 69 -36.73 2.43 -9.18
N HIS A 70 -37.33 1.73 -8.21
CA HIS A 70 -37.19 0.30 -8.02
C HIS A 70 -38.35 -0.43 -8.71
N LEU A 71 -38.03 -1.47 -9.47
CA LEU A 71 -38.95 -2.25 -10.30
C LEU A 71 -39.32 -3.57 -9.61
N PRO A 72 -40.54 -4.08 -9.81
CA PRO A 72 -41.04 -5.29 -9.14
C PRO A 72 -40.52 -6.61 -9.76
N PHE A 73 -39.35 -6.58 -10.38
CA PHE A 73 -38.73 -7.74 -11.01
C PHE A 73 -37.22 -7.59 -11.10
N LYS A 74 -36.50 -8.72 -11.15
CA LYS A 74 -35.06 -8.79 -11.39
C LYS A 74 -34.73 -9.18 -12.82
N LEU A 75 -33.52 -8.85 -13.28
CA LEU A 75 -33.04 -9.26 -14.59
C LEU A 75 -32.27 -10.58 -14.50
N SER A 76 -32.35 -11.39 -15.56
CA SER A 76 -31.64 -12.67 -15.64
C SER A 76 -30.26 -12.51 -16.26
N ALA A 77 -29.21 -12.74 -15.47
CA ALA A 77 -27.84 -12.87 -15.98
C ALA A 77 -27.69 -14.00 -17.04
N GLY A 78 -28.56 -15.02 -17.00
CA GLY A 78 -28.55 -16.19 -17.91
C GLY A 78 -29.17 -15.97 -19.29
N GLY A 79 -29.65 -14.76 -19.58
CA GLY A 79 -30.22 -14.39 -20.88
C GLY A 79 -31.74 -14.28 -20.88
N GLU A 80 -32.25 -13.14 -21.34
CA GLU A 80 -33.68 -12.86 -21.52
C GLU A 80 -33.90 -11.71 -22.53
N SER A 81 -35.13 -11.18 -22.59
CA SER A 81 -35.49 -10.01 -23.40
C SER A 81 -36.29 -9.01 -22.58
N LEU A 82 -35.99 -7.72 -22.74
CA LEU A 82 -36.67 -6.61 -22.09
C LEU A 82 -37.30 -5.70 -23.15
N THR A 83 -38.60 -5.39 -23.00
CA THR A 83 -39.34 -4.53 -23.95
C THR A 83 -39.88 -3.27 -23.28
N LEU A 84 -39.61 -2.11 -23.86
CA LEU A 84 -40.24 -0.83 -23.51
C LEU A 84 -41.47 -0.59 -24.39
N ARG A 85 -42.63 -0.34 -23.78
CA ARG A 85 -43.89 -0.11 -24.49
C ARG A 85 -44.54 1.20 -24.05
N TYR A 86 -45.12 1.93 -25.00
CA TYR A 86 -45.86 3.17 -24.79
C TYR A 86 -47.37 2.92 -24.83
N TYR A 87 -48.13 3.66 -24.02
CA TYR A 87 -49.56 3.53 -23.80
C TYR A 87 -50.29 4.86 -23.57
N GLY A 88 -49.67 6.00 -23.87
CA GLY A 88 -50.35 7.28 -23.79
C GLY A 88 -51.33 7.51 -24.94
N ASP A 89 -51.78 8.75 -25.10
CA ASP A 89 -52.95 9.13 -25.90
C ASP A 89 -52.88 8.74 -27.39
N SER A 90 -51.68 8.53 -27.94
CA SER A 90 -51.49 8.09 -29.33
C SER A 90 -51.64 6.57 -29.56
N GLY A 91 -51.97 5.80 -28.52
CA GLY A 91 -52.22 4.36 -28.59
C GLY A 91 -51.04 3.49 -28.13
N HIS A 92 -51.24 2.17 -28.21
CA HIS A 92 -50.33 1.16 -27.65
C HIS A 92 -49.28 0.73 -28.69
N ARG A 93 -47.99 0.87 -28.39
CA ARG A 93 -46.91 0.42 -29.29
C ARG A 93 -45.63 0.01 -28.54
N VAL A 94 -44.83 -0.84 -29.18
CA VAL A 94 -43.44 -1.08 -28.75
C VAL A 94 -42.60 0.14 -29.12
N VAL A 95 -41.81 0.61 -28.16
CA VAL A 95 -40.88 1.74 -28.33
C VAL A 95 -39.50 1.19 -28.62
N ASP A 96 -39.07 0.20 -27.83
CA ASP A 96 -37.74 -0.39 -27.94
C ASP A 96 -37.69 -1.79 -27.34
N GLU A 97 -36.70 -2.59 -27.74
CA GLU A 97 -36.49 -3.96 -27.27
C GLU A 97 -35.00 -4.30 -27.25
N VAL A 98 -34.58 -5.05 -26.23
CA VAL A 98 -33.23 -5.59 -26.11
C VAL A 98 -33.28 -7.06 -25.70
N ARG A 99 -32.38 -7.87 -26.24
CA ARG A 99 -32.25 -9.30 -25.93
C ARG A 99 -30.79 -9.68 -25.72
N TRP A 100 -30.52 -10.56 -24.75
CA TRP A 100 -29.20 -11.11 -24.47
C TRP A 100 -29.25 -12.61 -24.21
N GLU A 101 -28.13 -13.30 -24.45
CA GLU A 101 -27.99 -14.75 -24.23
C GLU A 101 -27.25 -15.08 -22.91
N GLY A 102 -26.69 -14.05 -22.26
CA GLY A 102 -26.00 -14.15 -20.97
C GLY A 102 -25.06 -12.97 -20.75
N LEU A 103 -25.05 -12.37 -19.57
CA LEU A 103 -24.17 -11.27 -19.18
C LEU A 103 -23.33 -11.69 -17.97
N GLU A 104 -22.03 -11.44 -18.03
CA GLU A 104 -21.13 -11.65 -16.89
C GLU A 104 -21.32 -10.53 -15.84
N PRO A 105 -20.86 -10.72 -14.59
CA PRO A 105 -20.90 -9.67 -13.58
C PRO A 105 -20.27 -8.36 -14.05
N ASN A 106 -20.95 -7.25 -13.76
CA ASN A 106 -20.63 -5.88 -14.17
C ASN A 106 -20.65 -5.60 -15.69
N GLU A 107 -21.13 -6.53 -16.53
CA GLU A 107 -21.38 -6.26 -17.95
C GLU A 107 -22.72 -5.53 -18.17
N ALA A 108 -22.71 -4.59 -19.11
CA ALA A 108 -23.90 -3.88 -19.57
C ALA A 108 -24.05 -3.98 -21.09
N LEU A 109 -25.29 -3.98 -21.58
CA LEU A 109 -25.58 -3.66 -22.98
C LEU A 109 -25.82 -2.15 -23.08
N ALA A 110 -25.16 -1.49 -24.02
CA ALA A 110 -25.27 -0.04 -24.25
C ALA A 110 -25.30 0.30 -25.74
N ARG A 111 -25.88 1.45 -26.08
CA ARG A 111 -25.81 2.09 -27.42
C ARG A 111 -24.96 3.36 -27.34
N PHE A 112 -24.19 3.66 -28.39
CA PHE A 112 -23.24 4.78 -28.44
C PHE A 112 -23.66 5.87 -29.41
N ASP A 113 -23.06 7.04 -29.26
CA ASP A 113 -23.27 8.17 -30.16
C ASP A 113 -23.02 7.77 -31.62
N GLY A 114 -24.09 7.77 -32.43
CA GLY A 114 -24.05 7.44 -33.85
C GLY A 114 -24.29 5.97 -34.22
N SER A 115 -24.67 5.10 -33.27
CA SER A 115 -25.03 3.69 -33.50
C SER A 115 -26.29 3.28 -32.73
N ASP A 116 -27.25 2.67 -33.43
CA ASP A 116 -28.46 2.09 -32.83
C ASP A 116 -28.26 0.63 -32.36
N ASP A 117 -27.10 0.03 -32.65
CA ASP A 117 -26.79 -1.34 -32.26
C ASP A 117 -26.45 -1.44 -30.76
N TRP A 118 -27.04 -2.45 -30.10
CA TRP A 118 -26.66 -2.84 -28.74
C TRP A 118 -25.28 -3.49 -28.73
N VAL A 119 -24.37 -2.97 -27.93
CA VAL A 119 -23.02 -3.50 -27.76
C VAL A 119 -22.84 -3.93 -26.32
N ARG A 120 -22.19 -5.08 -26.12
CA ARG A 120 -21.78 -5.57 -24.80
C ARG A 120 -20.55 -4.81 -24.34
N CYS A 121 -20.63 -4.25 -23.13
CA CYS A 121 -19.57 -3.47 -22.52
C CYS A 121 -19.24 -4.01 -21.13
N THR A 122 -17.95 -4.00 -20.82
CA THR A 122 -17.38 -4.30 -19.50
C THR A 122 -17.39 -3.07 -18.57
N TRP A 123 -17.94 -1.95 -19.03
CA TRP A 123 -18.07 -0.71 -18.27
C TRP A 123 -19.52 -0.22 -18.35
N ALA A 124 -20.06 0.19 -17.19
CA ALA A 124 -21.38 0.78 -17.06
C ALA A 124 -21.31 2.29 -16.92
N SER A 125 -22.18 3.00 -17.64
CA SER A 125 -22.29 4.46 -17.63
C SER A 125 -23.57 4.96 -16.97
N ALA A 126 -24.10 4.22 -16.00
CA ALA A 126 -25.36 4.52 -15.34
C ALA A 126 -25.48 6.00 -14.93
N GLY A 127 -26.57 6.64 -15.35
CA GLY A 127 -26.88 8.04 -15.08
C GLY A 127 -26.05 9.03 -15.91
N ARG A 128 -25.28 8.57 -16.89
CA ARG A 128 -24.39 9.38 -17.75
C ARG A 128 -24.50 8.93 -19.20
N ALA A 129 -24.09 9.81 -20.13
CA ALA A 129 -24.01 9.41 -21.53
C ALA A 129 -23.01 8.27 -21.75
N ASN A 130 -23.41 7.25 -22.53
CA ASN A 130 -22.56 6.10 -22.89
C ASN A 130 -21.30 6.49 -23.69
N GLY A 131 -21.27 7.68 -24.29
CA GLY A 131 -20.13 8.22 -25.03
C GLY A 131 -19.93 7.58 -26.41
N ALA A 132 -18.70 7.64 -26.92
CA ALA A 132 -18.36 7.20 -28.28
C ALA A 132 -17.84 5.75 -28.39
N ARG A 133 -17.63 5.03 -27.27
CA ARG A 133 -17.09 3.66 -27.23
C ARG A 133 -17.37 2.95 -25.90
N CYS A 134 -17.34 1.61 -25.88
CA CYS A 134 -17.33 0.85 -24.62
C CYS A 134 -16.01 1.14 -23.86
N GLY A 135 -16.14 1.69 -22.66
CA GLY A 135 -15.03 1.87 -21.72
C GLY A 135 -15.26 3.06 -20.79
N PRO A 136 -14.48 3.14 -19.69
CA PRO A 136 -14.54 4.29 -18.81
C PRO A 136 -14.27 5.58 -19.60
N PRO A 137 -14.84 6.72 -19.17
CA PRO A 137 -14.36 8.01 -19.62
C PRO A 137 -12.83 8.06 -19.44
N PRO A 138 -12.09 8.79 -20.28
CA PRO A 138 -10.66 8.98 -20.08
C PRO A 138 -10.44 9.35 -18.61
N ALA A 139 -9.55 8.64 -17.93
CA ALA A 139 -9.24 8.94 -16.53
C ALA A 139 -8.99 10.45 -16.41
N PRO A 140 -9.48 11.10 -15.33
CA PRO A 140 -9.07 12.47 -15.09
C PRO A 140 -7.55 12.51 -15.18
N PRO A 141 -6.98 13.55 -15.81
CA PRO A 141 -5.53 13.68 -15.83
C PRO A 141 -5.04 13.52 -14.39
N PRO A 142 -3.91 12.81 -14.18
CA PRO A 142 -3.36 12.65 -12.83
C PRO A 142 -3.36 14.01 -12.14
N PRO A 143 -3.68 14.06 -10.82
CA PRO A 143 -3.72 15.32 -10.10
C PRO A 143 -2.46 16.11 -10.47
N PRO A 144 -2.60 17.37 -10.88
CA PRO A 144 -1.47 18.13 -11.38
C PRO A 144 -0.37 18.07 -10.34
N ASP A 145 0.85 17.75 -10.79
CA ASP A 145 2.02 17.72 -9.92
C ASP A 145 2.01 18.94 -9.02
N ASP A 146 2.39 18.79 -7.75
CA ASP A 146 2.46 19.94 -6.84
C ASP A 146 3.54 20.91 -7.37
N VAL A 147 3.13 21.89 -8.17
CA VAL A 147 4.03 22.90 -8.73
C VAL A 147 4.20 24.00 -7.69
N PHE A 148 5.42 24.22 -7.21
CA PHE A 148 5.78 25.31 -6.30
C PHE A 148 6.50 26.43 -7.05
N ALA A 149 6.44 27.66 -6.53
CA ALA A 149 7.21 28.77 -7.08
C ALA A 149 8.72 28.51 -7.03
N ALA A 150 9.43 28.96 -8.08
CA ALA A 150 10.88 28.86 -8.14
C ALA A 150 11.54 29.67 -7.00
N TYR A 151 12.53 29.08 -6.35
CA TYR A 151 13.31 29.73 -5.29
C TYR A 151 14.61 30.31 -5.86
N THR A 152 14.93 31.54 -5.47
CA THR A 152 16.20 32.19 -5.84
C THR A 152 17.08 32.32 -4.60
N TRP A 153 18.23 31.66 -4.61
CA TRP A 153 19.20 31.77 -3.53
C TRP A 153 19.71 33.22 -3.40
N PRO A 154 19.71 33.80 -2.18
CA PRO A 154 20.29 35.12 -1.97
C PRO A 154 21.80 35.09 -2.23
N ALA A 155 22.33 36.22 -2.70
CA ALA A 155 23.78 36.39 -2.82
C ALA A 155 24.43 36.29 -1.42
N PRO A 156 25.57 35.59 -1.29
CA PRO A 156 26.26 35.51 -0.01
C PRO A 156 26.77 36.91 0.36
N VAL A 157 26.30 37.43 1.50
CA VAL A 157 26.78 38.70 2.06
C VAL A 157 27.60 38.37 3.31
N PRO A 158 28.90 38.73 3.36
CA PRO A 158 29.68 38.59 4.58
C PRO A 158 29.02 39.41 5.69
N THR A 159 28.60 38.75 6.77
CA THR A 159 27.91 39.39 7.89
C THR A 159 28.86 39.85 8.98
N THR A 160 30.10 39.34 8.99
CA THR A 160 31.12 39.63 10.00
C THR A 160 32.40 40.22 9.37
N PRO A 161 33.17 41.05 10.11
CA PRO A 161 34.38 41.69 9.59
C PRO A 161 35.61 40.76 9.53
N LEU A 162 35.59 39.63 10.22
CA LEU A 162 36.67 38.64 10.27
C LEU A 162 36.06 37.23 10.27
N THR A 163 36.68 36.28 9.56
CA THR A 163 36.21 34.89 9.47
C THR A 163 37.39 33.92 9.57
N LEU A 164 37.13 32.71 10.07
CA LEU A 164 38.04 31.57 9.98
C LEU A 164 38.15 31.13 8.51
N SER A 165 39.36 30.80 8.09
CA SER A 165 39.69 30.60 6.68
C SER A 165 40.25 29.21 6.40
N GLU A 166 41.25 28.78 7.17
CA GLU A 166 41.90 27.48 7.03
C GLU A 166 42.39 27.00 8.41
N LEU A 167 42.15 25.74 8.73
CA LEU A 167 42.56 25.09 9.97
C LEU A 167 43.50 23.94 9.61
N ALA A 168 44.72 23.97 10.13
CA ALA A 168 45.70 22.91 9.94
C ALA A 168 46.36 22.58 11.29
N LEU A 169 45.65 21.83 12.13
CA LEU A 169 45.98 21.69 13.55
C LEU A 169 47.23 20.83 13.82
N SER A 170 47.49 19.80 13.01
CA SER A 170 48.68 18.95 13.10
C SER A 170 48.92 18.18 11.79
N PRO A 171 50.16 18.07 11.28
CA PRO A 171 51.42 18.59 11.84
C PRO A 171 51.73 20.05 11.44
N ALA A 172 50.94 20.67 10.54
CA ALA A 172 51.23 22.00 10.02
C ALA A 172 51.12 23.12 11.08
N GLY A 173 50.24 22.96 12.06
CA GLY A 173 50.21 23.77 13.29
C GLY A 173 49.81 25.24 13.11
N PHE A 174 48.71 25.52 12.38
CA PHE A 174 48.18 26.88 12.29
C PHE A 174 46.65 26.95 12.14
N ILE A 175 46.10 28.12 12.49
CA ILE A 175 44.73 28.55 12.14
C ILE A 175 44.82 29.88 11.41
N GLU A 176 44.17 29.99 10.26
CA GLU A 176 44.13 31.20 9.45
C GLU A 176 42.80 31.94 9.60
N VAL A 177 42.89 33.27 9.70
CA VAL A 177 41.74 34.18 9.65
C VAL A 177 41.85 35.13 8.47
N ARG A 178 40.70 35.55 7.93
CA ARG A 178 40.56 36.45 6.78
C ARG A 178 39.72 37.66 7.13
N ASN A 179 40.19 38.86 6.78
CA ASN A 179 39.39 40.08 6.89
C ASN A 179 38.41 40.18 5.71
N THR A 180 37.13 40.13 6.02
CA THR A 180 36.01 40.22 5.07
C THR A 180 35.39 41.61 5.00
N SER A 181 35.84 42.53 5.86
CA SER A 181 35.39 43.92 5.86
C SER A 181 36.07 44.76 4.76
N PRO A 182 35.46 45.89 4.35
CA PRO A 182 36.06 46.78 3.34
C PRO A 182 37.22 47.63 3.88
N GLY A 183 37.52 47.58 5.19
CA GLY A 183 38.55 48.39 5.85
C GLY A 183 39.63 47.55 6.52
N THR A 184 40.77 48.18 6.85
CA THR A 184 41.81 47.53 7.67
C THR A 184 41.30 47.29 9.09
N LEU A 185 41.38 46.05 9.56
CA LEU A 185 40.85 45.64 10.86
C LEU A 185 41.98 45.48 11.89
N PRO A 186 41.96 46.21 13.02
CA PRO A 186 42.86 45.91 14.14
C PRO A 186 42.45 44.59 14.81
N LEU A 187 43.41 43.70 15.03
CA LEU A 187 43.16 42.37 15.60
C LEU A 187 43.31 42.31 17.12
N ALA A 188 43.73 43.42 17.75
CA ALA A 188 43.89 43.50 19.20
C ALA A 188 42.57 43.18 19.92
N GLY A 189 42.60 42.22 20.83
CA GLY A 189 41.43 41.75 21.59
C GLY A 189 40.65 40.63 20.91
N TYR A 190 40.87 40.36 19.61
CA TYR A 190 40.30 39.17 18.98
C TYR A 190 41.04 37.92 19.46
N GLN A 191 40.31 36.83 19.63
CA GLN A 191 40.85 35.58 20.11
C GLN A 191 40.30 34.39 19.31
N VAL A 192 41.20 33.54 18.83
CA VAL A 192 40.85 32.20 18.34
C VAL A 192 40.90 31.25 19.52
N ARG A 193 39.93 30.34 19.64
CA ARG A 193 39.91 29.32 20.70
C ARG A 193 39.74 27.95 20.10
N ILE A 194 40.53 27.00 20.59
CA ILE A 194 40.41 25.57 20.27
C ILE A 194 39.84 24.89 21.50
N ALA A 195 38.66 24.30 21.37
CA ALA A 195 38.01 23.63 22.48
C ALA A 195 37.56 22.21 22.10
N PRO A 196 37.61 21.27 23.06
CA PRO A 196 36.86 20.03 22.94
C PRO A 196 35.36 20.31 22.86
N HIS A 197 34.61 19.54 22.08
CA HIS A 197 33.15 19.55 22.11
C HIS A 197 32.62 18.11 22.01
N GLY A 198 31.68 17.77 22.88
CA GLY A 198 31.07 16.45 22.90
C GLY A 198 29.61 16.53 22.49
N PRO A 199 28.98 15.39 22.18
CA PRO A 199 27.55 15.36 21.92
C PRO A 199 26.75 15.84 23.14
N ASN A 200 25.62 16.51 22.89
CA ASN A 200 24.72 17.01 23.94
C ASN A 200 25.40 17.95 24.98
N GLN A 201 26.41 18.71 24.56
CA GLN A 201 27.07 19.74 25.38
C GLN A 201 26.77 21.14 24.82
N PRO A 202 26.67 22.19 25.65
CA PRO A 202 26.57 23.56 25.18
C PRO A 202 27.79 23.93 24.31
N TRP A 203 27.63 24.86 23.38
CA TRP A 203 28.74 25.33 22.57
C TRP A 203 29.81 26.00 23.46
N PRO A 204 31.11 25.72 23.25
CA PRO A 204 32.19 26.33 24.02
C PRO A 204 32.19 27.86 23.92
N GLY A 205 32.27 28.53 25.07
CA GLY A 205 32.31 29.97 25.18
C GLY A 205 33.73 30.55 25.14
N VAL A 206 33.83 31.87 25.32
CA VAL A 206 35.10 32.62 25.27
C VAL A 206 36.11 32.21 26.35
N THR A 207 35.69 31.45 27.38
CA THR A 207 36.56 30.96 28.45
C THR A 207 37.01 29.52 28.26
N ASP A 208 36.41 28.78 27.34
CA ASP A 208 36.58 27.33 27.23
C ASP A 208 37.73 26.95 26.28
N GLY A 209 38.41 25.84 26.56
CA GLY A 209 39.54 25.38 25.75
C GLY A 209 40.80 26.26 25.82
N VAL A 210 41.62 26.20 24.77
CA VAL A 210 42.90 26.93 24.66
C VAL A 210 42.70 28.18 23.81
N GLY A 211 43.09 29.33 24.33
CA GLY A 211 42.97 30.63 23.66
C GLY A 211 44.27 31.07 22.99
N LEU A 212 44.19 31.40 21.70
CA LEU A 212 45.27 31.86 20.85
C LEU A 212 45.01 33.33 20.44
N PRO A 213 45.80 34.29 20.94
CA PRO A 213 45.57 35.71 20.68
C PRO A 213 45.93 36.07 19.25
N LEU A 214 45.15 36.96 18.63
CA LEU A 214 45.50 37.62 17.38
C LEU A 214 46.22 38.95 17.66
N ALA A 215 47.18 39.31 16.81
CA ALA A 215 47.96 40.54 16.96
C ALA A 215 48.10 41.29 15.63
N GLY A 216 48.29 42.60 15.69
CA GLY A 216 48.50 43.46 14.53
C GLY A 216 47.20 43.96 13.88
N SER A 217 47.24 44.18 12.56
CA SER A 217 46.11 44.67 11.77
C SER A 217 46.07 43.97 10.42
N LEU A 218 44.87 43.68 9.90
CA LEU A 218 44.67 42.93 8.67
C LEU A 218 44.00 43.80 7.61
N ALA A 219 44.61 43.97 6.44
CA ALA A 219 44.02 44.73 5.33
C ALA A 219 42.76 44.04 4.77
N PRO A 220 41.88 44.76 4.05
CA PRO A 220 40.71 44.15 3.41
C PRO A 220 41.08 42.96 2.54
N GLY A 221 40.42 41.81 2.73
CA GLY A 221 40.68 40.57 1.99
C GLY A 221 41.96 39.82 2.36
N ALA A 222 42.85 40.42 3.16
CA ALA A 222 44.09 39.79 3.59
C ALA A 222 43.84 38.66 4.60
N ARG A 223 44.79 37.74 4.68
CA ARG A 223 44.81 36.57 5.56
C ARG A 223 46.01 36.65 6.50
N THR A 224 45.88 36.04 7.68
CA THR A 224 46.99 35.86 8.61
C THR A 224 46.81 34.58 9.39
N THR A 225 47.91 33.94 9.72
CA THR A 225 47.94 32.71 10.50
C THR A 225 48.24 32.97 11.98
N VAL A 226 47.73 32.09 12.84
CA VAL A 226 48.06 31.96 14.26
C VAL A 226 48.67 30.59 14.46
N THR A 227 49.84 30.52 15.11
CA THR A 227 50.52 29.26 15.38
C THR A 227 49.74 28.42 16.40
N VAL A 228 49.62 27.13 16.10
CA VAL A 228 49.05 26.10 16.98
C VAL A 228 50.17 25.15 17.39
N ALA A 229 50.50 25.11 18.67
CA ALA A 229 51.47 24.17 19.21
C ALA A 229 50.79 22.80 19.49
N PRO A 230 51.55 21.69 19.50
CA PRO A 230 51.00 20.37 19.85
C PRO A 230 50.28 20.34 21.21
N THR A 231 50.73 21.16 22.17
CA THR A 231 50.09 21.32 23.49
C THR A 231 48.70 21.94 23.42
N ASP A 232 48.44 22.79 22.44
CA ASP A 232 47.15 23.48 22.28
C ASP A 232 46.06 22.51 21.81
N THR A 233 46.48 21.46 21.09
CA THR A 233 45.61 20.37 20.63
C THR A 233 45.56 19.17 21.58
N ALA A 234 46.30 19.20 22.69
CA ALA A 234 46.41 18.04 23.60
C ALA A 234 45.05 17.61 24.19
N LEU A 235 44.11 18.56 24.31
CA LEU A 235 42.75 18.29 24.79
C LEU A 235 41.89 17.54 23.77
N LEU A 236 42.29 17.44 22.50
CA LEU A 236 41.51 16.85 21.40
C LEU A 236 41.74 15.33 21.21
N ALA A 237 42.52 14.66 22.09
CA ALA A 237 43.06 13.31 21.87
C ALA A 237 42.12 12.12 22.24
N GLN A 238 40.80 12.28 22.25
CA GLN A 238 39.87 11.23 22.70
C GLN A 238 39.21 10.47 21.53
N PRO A 239 38.84 9.17 21.70
CA PRO A 239 38.42 8.29 20.58
C PRO A 239 37.03 8.55 19.98
N LEU A 240 36.18 9.35 20.64
CA LEU A 240 34.78 9.64 20.26
C LEU A 240 34.48 11.15 20.25
N PHE A 241 35.49 11.96 19.91
CA PHE A 241 35.53 13.34 20.38
C PHE A 241 35.68 14.36 19.25
N GLU A 242 34.87 15.42 19.31
CA GLU A 242 34.80 16.48 18.31
C GLU A 242 35.58 17.70 18.82
N GLY A 243 36.07 18.51 17.90
CA GLY A 243 36.74 19.75 18.23
C GLY A 243 36.04 20.92 17.59
N VAL A 244 36.19 22.09 18.21
CA VAL A 244 35.69 23.34 17.65
C VAL A 244 36.77 24.41 17.69
N VAL A 245 36.90 25.14 16.58
CA VAL A 245 37.60 26.42 16.55
C VAL A 245 36.55 27.53 16.55
N SER A 246 36.66 28.43 17.51
CA SER A 246 35.79 29.61 17.63
C SER A 246 36.62 30.88 17.56
N LEU A 247 36.11 31.90 16.88
CA LEU A 247 36.68 33.23 16.79
C LEU A 247 35.80 34.20 17.57
N PHE A 248 36.37 34.88 18.57
CA PHE A 248 35.68 35.87 19.38
C PHE A 248 36.26 37.27 19.15
N ASP A 249 35.40 38.29 19.24
CA ASP A 249 35.82 39.70 19.23
C ASP A 249 36.39 40.15 20.58
N ALA A 250 36.82 41.41 20.65
CA ALA A 250 37.36 42.01 21.88
C ALA A 250 36.36 42.10 23.04
N GLY A 251 35.05 42.02 22.76
CA GLY A 251 33.99 41.96 23.76
C GLY A 251 33.63 40.54 24.19
N GLY A 252 34.25 39.52 23.59
CA GLY A 252 33.94 38.11 23.83
C GLY A 252 32.70 37.61 23.08
N VAL A 253 32.23 38.35 22.06
CA VAL A 253 31.12 37.92 21.20
C VAL A 253 31.66 36.98 20.13
N LEU A 254 30.96 35.87 19.90
CA LEU A 254 31.30 34.92 18.84
C LEU A 254 31.13 35.58 17.46
N ILE A 255 32.17 35.50 16.65
CA ILE A 255 32.21 36.00 15.27
C ILE A 255 32.04 34.85 14.27
N ASP A 256 32.78 33.77 14.47
CA ASP A 256 32.80 32.64 13.55
C ASP A 256 33.15 31.35 14.30
N ARG A 257 32.71 30.22 13.77
CA ARG A 257 32.89 28.89 14.35
C ARG A 257 33.08 27.86 13.25
N CYS A 258 33.95 26.89 13.51
CA CYS A 258 34.09 25.68 12.71
C CYS A 258 34.26 24.50 13.66
N ASP A 259 33.29 23.62 13.71
CA ASP A 259 33.40 22.32 14.35
C ASP A 259 33.93 21.27 13.37
N PHE A 260 34.55 20.23 13.90
CA PHE A 260 35.14 19.17 13.12
C PHE A 260 35.15 17.87 13.90
N MET A 261 35.08 16.78 13.14
CA MET A 261 35.04 15.42 13.65
C MET A 261 35.81 14.53 12.70
N ARG A 262 36.41 13.43 13.17
CA ARG A 262 37.18 12.46 12.34
C ARG A 262 38.19 13.15 11.40
N TRP A 263 39.09 13.94 11.97
CA TRP A 263 40.11 14.68 11.21
C TRP A 263 41.08 13.72 10.52
N PRO A 264 41.21 13.73 9.17
CA PRO A 264 42.14 12.85 8.47
C PRO A 264 43.59 13.33 8.62
N GLY A 265 44.51 12.41 8.88
CA GLY A 265 45.92 12.74 9.08
C GLY A 265 46.54 13.46 7.88
N GLY A 266 47.19 14.61 8.14
CA GLY A 266 47.87 15.39 7.11
C GLY A 266 46.97 16.29 6.25
N ALA A 267 45.66 16.27 6.46
CA ALA A 267 44.72 17.17 5.78
C ALA A 267 44.56 18.50 6.55
N ALA A 268 44.10 19.51 5.84
CA ALA A 268 43.63 20.77 6.41
C ALA A 268 42.12 20.95 6.12
N LEU A 269 41.41 21.67 6.98
CA LEU A 269 40.02 22.04 6.78
C LEU A 269 39.99 23.50 6.30
N ALA A 270 39.50 23.75 5.09
CA ALA A 270 39.57 25.06 4.45
C ALA A 270 38.20 25.51 3.93
N ARG A 271 37.88 26.81 4.04
CA ARG A 271 36.71 27.38 3.37
C ARG A 271 37.00 27.50 1.88
N ALA A 272 36.21 26.84 1.04
CA ALA A 272 36.33 26.91 -0.41
C ALA A 272 36.14 28.35 -0.92
N GLU A 273 36.86 28.71 -1.99
CA GLU A 273 36.63 29.96 -2.72
C GLU A 273 35.45 29.83 -3.71
N ASN A 274 35.05 28.60 -4.08
CA ASN A 274 33.93 28.35 -4.99
C ASN A 274 33.29 26.94 -4.75
N PRO A 275 31.99 26.85 -4.40
CA PRO A 275 31.15 27.96 -3.93
C PRO A 275 31.75 28.56 -2.64
N ALA A 276 31.83 29.88 -2.58
CA ALA A 276 32.55 30.56 -1.51
C ALA A 276 31.94 30.27 -0.13
N GLY A 277 32.77 29.89 0.84
CA GLY A 277 32.41 29.82 2.25
C GLY A 277 32.10 28.43 2.83
N THR A 278 31.96 27.39 1.99
CA THR A 278 31.75 26.01 2.45
C THR A 278 33.06 25.37 2.93
N TRP A 279 33.06 24.71 4.08
CA TRP A 279 34.22 24.00 4.60
C TRP A 279 34.45 22.68 3.85
N ARG A 280 35.72 22.37 3.53
CA ARG A 280 36.14 21.13 2.86
C ARG A 280 37.47 20.66 3.44
N PHE A 281 37.64 19.35 3.62
CA PHE A 281 38.98 18.83 3.83
C PHE A 281 39.77 18.92 2.53
N VAL A 282 41.01 19.37 2.62
CA VAL A 282 41.94 19.54 1.48
C VAL A 282 43.24 18.79 1.73
N THR A 283 43.88 18.40 0.63
CA THR A 283 45.09 17.56 0.62
C THR A 283 46.39 18.31 0.91
N ALA A 284 46.36 19.63 0.92
CA ALA A 284 47.52 20.49 1.17
C ALA A 284 47.07 21.79 1.85
N THR A 285 48.00 22.47 2.53
CA THR A 285 47.72 23.75 3.19
C THR A 285 48.02 24.95 2.29
N THR A 286 47.34 26.07 2.52
CA THR A 286 47.47 27.32 1.74
C THR A 286 47.67 28.58 2.60
N PRO A 287 48.63 28.59 3.55
CA PRO A 287 48.80 29.71 4.47
C PRO A 287 49.05 31.03 3.74
N ASP A 288 48.36 32.07 4.19
CA ASP A 288 48.37 33.44 3.67
C ASP A 288 47.91 33.58 2.21
N GLY A 289 47.39 32.50 1.61
CA GLY A 289 46.95 32.42 0.22
C GLY A 289 45.47 32.05 0.07
N PRO A 290 44.92 32.07 -1.16
CA PRO A 290 43.55 31.61 -1.41
C PRO A 290 43.46 30.08 -1.28
N ASN A 291 42.34 29.61 -0.70
CA ASN A 291 42.09 28.20 -0.41
C ASN A 291 41.77 27.41 -1.70
N THR A 292 42.82 27.08 -2.45
CA THR A 292 42.73 26.46 -3.79
C THR A 292 43.29 25.05 -3.84
N ALA A 293 43.68 24.49 -2.69
CA ALA A 293 44.17 23.12 -2.59
C ALA A 293 43.08 22.10 -3.02
N PRO A 294 43.47 20.97 -3.64
CA PRO A 294 42.51 19.94 -4.03
C PRO A 294 41.75 19.39 -2.82
N VAL A 295 40.42 19.30 -2.97
CA VAL A 295 39.53 18.68 -1.99
C VAL A 295 39.91 17.21 -1.81
N LEU A 296 39.99 16.77 -0.56
CA LEU A 296 40.20 15.38 -0.19
C LEU A 296 39.01 14.55 -0.74
N PRO A 297 39.23 13.48 -1.52
CA PRO A 297 38.11 12.74 -2.12
C PRO A 297 37.20 12.05 -1.10
N SER A 298 37.79 11.45 -0.07
CA SER A 298 37.09 10.66 0.95
C SER A 298 37.89 10.60 2.25
N ARG A 299 37.23 10.24 3.35
CA ARG A 299 37.86 9.95 4.66
C ARG A 299 37.07 8.87 5.40
N ASP A 300 37.60 8.41 6.52
CA ASP A 300 36.85 7.58 7.47
C ASP A 300 35.86 8.45 8.25
N VAL A 301 34.57 8.17 8.09
CA VAL A 301 33.47 8.90 8.73
C VAL A 301 32.85 8.16 9.91
N GLY A 302 33.13 6.85 10.07
CA GLY A 302 32.45 5.99 11.04
C GLY A 302 30.91 6.03 10.90
N SER A 303 30.22 5.81 12.02
CA SER A 303 28.75 5.67 12.08
C SER A 303 27.97 6.98 12.02
N TYR A 304 28.62 8.11 12.32
CA TYR A 304 28.01 9.43 12.28
C TYR A 304 29.07 10.53 12.19
N VAL A 305 28.67 11.69 11.65
CA VAL A 305 29.48 12.92 11.58
C VAL A 305 28.63 14.16 11.81
N ARG A 306 29.28 15.31 12.06
CA ARG A 306 28.61 16.62 12.11
C ARG A 306 28.29 17.20 10.74
N HIS A 307 29.26 17.06 9.84
CA HIS A 307 29.25 17.70 8.53
C HIS A 307 29.89 16.77 7.49
N LEU A 308 29.40 16.89 6.25
CA LEU A 308 30.02 16.29 5.06
C LEU A 308 31.10 17.26 4.55
N TYR A 309 32.36 16.91 4.77
CA TYR A 309 33.50 17.74 4.40
C TYR A 309 34.25 17.23 3.16
N THR A 310 33.91 16.03 2.68
CA THR A 310 34.43 15.46 1.43
C THR A 310 33.29 14.97 0.53
N PRO A 311 33.50 14.90 -0.80
CA PRO A 311 32.50 14.32 -1.71
C PRO A 311 32.11 12.88 -1.32
N GLY A 312 33.06 12.07 -0.84
CA GLY A 312 32.82 10.69 -0.43
C GLY A 312 32.14 10.50 0.93
N ASP A 313 31.98 11.56 1.75
CA ASP A 313 31.35 11.43 3.08
C ASP A 313 29.89 10.97 2.97
N TYR A 314 29.14 11.50 1.98
CA TYR A 314 27.74 11.13 1.76
C TYR A 314 27.61 9.64 1.41
N GLU A 315 28.34 9.19 0.39
CA GLU A 315 28.34 7.81 -0.08
C GLU A 315 28.77 6.84 1.02
N ALA A 316 29.75 7.24 1.85
CA ALA A 316 30.23 6.43 2.95
C ALA A 316 29.16 6.22 4.04
N LEU A 317 28.33 7.23 4.33
CA LEU A 317 27.21 7.12 5.28
C LEU A 317 25.96 6.46 4.66
N ALA A 318 25.79 6.57 3.34
CA ALA A 318 24.62 6.07 2.63
C ALA A 318 24.72 4.59 2.19
N ARG A 319 25.92 3.98 2.24
CA ARG A 319 26.29 2.70 1.61
C ARG A 319 25.30 1.55 1.80
N ASP A 320 24.53 1.55 2.88
CA ASP A 320 23.64 0.43 3.25
C ASP A 320 22.22 0.89 3.69
N GLY A 321 21.87 2.16 3.43
CA GLY A 321 20.55 2.75 3.71
C GLY A 321 19.69 3.01 2.46
N THR A 322 19.99 2.33 1.36
CA THR A 322 19.44 2.63 0.03
C THR A 322 18.15 1.85 -0.25
N LEU A 323 17.07 2.57 -0.55
CA LEU A 323 15.96 1.98 -1.30
C LEU A 323 16.38 1.90 -2.79
N VAL A 324 15.84 0.94 -3.56
CA VAL A 324 16.16 0.81 -4.99
C VAL A 324 15.96 2.16 -5.71
N GLY A 325 17.04 2.69 -6.30
CA GLY A 325 17.04 4.00 -6.98
C GLY A 325 17.23 5.24 -6.08
N GLN A 326 17.51 5.08 -4.78
CA GLN A 326 17.73 6.16 -3.82
C GLN A 326 18.91 5.89 -2.87
N ALA A 327 19.74 6.89 -2.62
CA ALA A 327 20.72 6.87 -1.53
C ALA A 327 20.33 7.88 -0.45
N ALA A 328 20.44 7.53 0.83
CA ALA A 328 19.91 8.36 1.92
C ALA A 328 20.86 8.44 3.13
N VAL A 329 20.97 9.64 3.71
CA VAL A 329 21.67 9.92 4.97
C VAL A 329 20.71 10.62 5.92
N LYS A 330 20.50 10.07 7.11
CA LYS A 330 19.63 10.68 8.12
C LYS A 330 20.33 11.83 8.81
N PHE A 331 19.58 12.82 9.25
CA PHE A 331 20.10 13.85 10.15
C PHE A 331 19.19 14.10 11.35
N LEU A 332 19.81 14.50 12.46
CA LEU A 332 19.19 14.93 13.71
C LEU A 332 19.72 16.33 14.04
N LEU A 333 18.82 17.27 14.34
CA LEU A 333 19.15 18.59 14.88
C LEU A 333 18.64 18.68 16.32
N ASP A 334 19.54 18.99 17.25
CA ASP A 334 19.18 19.43 18.60
C ASP A 334 19.04 20.96 18.58
N VAL A 335 17.82 21.47 18.68
CA VAL A 335 17.53 22.91 18.56
C VAL A 335 17.55 23.65 19.89
N ASP A 336 17.73 22.94 21.01
CA ASP A 336 17.77 23.52 22.36
C ASP A 336 19.20 23.55 22.95
N VAL A 337 20.21 23.72 22.09
CA VAL A 337 21.60 23.85 22.51
C VAL A 337 21.97 25.33 22.68
N ALA A 338 22.48 25.68 23.86
CA ALA A 338 22.99 27.01 24.12
C ALA A 338 24.10 27.38 23.12
N GLY A 339 23.88 28.44 22.35
CA GLY A 339 24.81 28.91 21.31
C GLY A 339 24.47 28.49 19.87
N GLY A 340 23.29 27.91 19.65
CA GLY A 340 22.72 27.60 18.32
C GLY A 340 22.44 26.10 18.11
N PRO A 341 21.60 25.74 17.12
CA PRO A 341 21.25 24.35 16.84
C PRO A 341 22.49 23.52 16.50
N LEU A 342 22.39 22.23 16.80
CA LEU A 342 23.51 21.31 16.75
C LEU A 342 23.13 20.06 15.93
N GLY A 343 23.79 19.86 14.78
CA GLY A 343 23.41 18.85 13.80
C GLY A 343 24.29 17.60 13.78
N TYR A 344 23.70 16.46 13.43
CA TYR A 344 24.35 15.17 13.28
C TYR A 344 23.82 14.46 12.04
N LEU A 345 24.71 13.86 11.26
CA LEU A 345 24.43 13.00 10.11
C LEU A 345 24.74 11.57 10.48
N LEU A 346 23.79 10.67 10.24
CA LEU A 346 23.76 9.31 10.78
C LEU A 346 23.74 8.28 9.66
N GLY A 347 24.58 7.25 9.78
CA GLY A 347 24.46 6.03 8.98
C GLY A 347 23.21 5.24 9.39
N SER A 348 22.46 4.76 8.39
CA SER A 348 21.21 4.03 8.66
C SER A 348 21.41 2.64 9.26
N GLU A 349 22.56 2.00 9.03
CA GLU A 349 22.91 0.68 9.57
C GLU A 349 23.19 0.73 11.07
N ASP A 350 23.99 1.71 11.51
CA ASP A 350 24.40 1.83 12.91
C ASP A 350 23.28 2.42 13.79
N PHE A 351 22.46 3.32 13.23
CA PHE A 351 21.36 3.96 13.95
C PHE A 351 20.06 3.87 13.16
N PRO A 352 19.36 2.72 13.13
CA PRO A 352 18.19 2.55 12.28
C PRO A 352 17.04 3.52 12.59
N LEU A 353 16.86 3.93 13.85
CA LEU A 353 16.03 5.07 14.23
C LEU A 353 16.90 6.25 14.68
N HIS A 354 16.48 7.49 14.42
CA HIS A 354 17.12 8.69 15.02
C HIS A 354 17.18 8.61 16.54
N PHE A 355 16.19 7.96 17.16
CA PHE A 355 16.16 7.69 18.60
C PHE A 355 17.34 6.84 19.07
N ASP A 356 17.78 5.85 18.29
CA ASP A 356 18.87 4.96 18.70
C ASP A 356 20.16 5.75 18.91
N PHE A 357 20.40 6.76 18.07
CA PHE A 357 21.50 7.71 18.25
C PHE A 357 21.36 8.51 19.56
N VAL A 358 20.18 9.06 19.83
CA VAL A 358 19.93 9.83 21.06
C VAL A 358 20.13 8.94 22.29
N ASP A 359 19.57 7.74 22.29
CA ASP A 359 19.62 6.85 23.44
C ASP A 359 21.05 6.37 23.70
N GLN A 360 21.74 5.89 22.68
CA GLN A 360 23.08 5.31 22.83
C GLN A 360 24.15 6.38 23.03
N ILE A 361 24.12 7.47 22.24
CA ILE A 361 25.19 8.47 22.24
C ILE A 361 24.95 9.58 23.26
N PHE A 362 23.70 10.05 23.44
CA PHE A 362 23.44 11.14 24.39
C PHE A 362 23.10 10.64 25.79
N ALA A 363 22.29 9.59 25.88
CA ALA A 363 21.85 9.05 27.17
C ALA A 363 22.75 7.91 27.72
N GLY A 364 23.68 7.39 26.91
CA GLY A 364 24.53 6.26 27.29
C GLY A 364 23.76 4.96 27.50
N GLY A 365 22.63 4.81 26.80
CA GLY A 365 21.78 3.63 26.81
C GLY A 365 22.51 2.40 26.25
N PRO A 366 22.08 1.19 26.63
CA PRO A 366 22.62 -0.05 26.08
C PRO A 366 22.25 -0.21 24.60
N ASP A 367 23.06 -0.97 23.87
CA ASP A 367 22.65 -1.50 22.57
C ASP A 367 21.64 -2.64 22.82
N LEU A 368 20.40 -2.47 22.34
CA LEU A 368 19.28 -3.37 22.59
C LEU A 368 18.97 -4.17 21.33
N ASP A 369 19.13 -5.49 21.41
CA ASP A 369 18.71 -6.40 20.34
C ASP A 369 17.18 -6.43 20.24
N ARG A 370 16.65 -5.74 19.23
CA ARG A 370 15.20 -5.68 19.00
C ARG A 370 14.60 -7.02 18.54
N CYS A 371 15.42 -8.03 18.20
CA CYS A 371 14.95 -9.40 17.97
C CYS A 371 14.59 -10.12 19.29
N ASP A 372 15.20 -9.74 20.42
CA ASP A 372 14.85 -10.27 21.73
C ASP A 372 13.61 -9.55 22.28
N ALA A 373 12.60 -10.32 22.71
CA ALA A 373 11.31 -9.77 23.12
C ALA A 373 11.40 -8.86 24.37
N ALA A 374 12.31 -9.15 25.31
CA ALA A 374 12.47 -8.35 26.52
C ALA A 374 13.23 -7.06 26.22
N MET A 375 14.31 -7.13 25.45
CA MET A 375 15.07 -5.96 25.00
C MET A 375 14.22 -5.05 24.09
N ASN A 376 13.38 -5.61 23.22
CA ASN A 376 12.43 -4.84 22.41
C ASN A 376 11.34 -4.15 23.27
N ALA A 377 10.85 -4.80 24.33
CA ALA A 377 9.93 -4.15 25.27
C ALA A 377 10.61 -2.97 26.00
N GLU A 378 11.87 -3.11 26.40
CA GLU A 378 12.66 -2.02 26.99
C GLU A 378 12.89 -0.88 25.99
N HIS A 379 13.31 -1.21 24.76
CA HIS A 379 13.51 -0.24 23.68
C HIS A 379 12.25 0.60 23.44
N ARG A 380 11.09 -0.06 23.28
CA ARG A 380 9.79 0.63 23.08
C ARG A 380 9.42 1.56 24.23
N ALA A 381 9.70 1.17 25.47
CA ALA A 381 9.43 2.02 26.63
C ALA A 381 10.29 3.29 26.61
N ARG A 382 11.59 3.15 26.33
CA ARG A 382 12.53 4.29 26.22
C ARG A 382 12.19 5.18 25.03
N TRP A 383 11.90 4.59 23.88
CA TRP A 383 11.48 5.29 22.66
C TRP A 383 10.18 6.07 22.85
N THR A 384 9.20 5.50 23.55
CA THR A 384 7.94 6.17 23.88
C THR A 384 8.19 7.36 24.81
N ALA A 385 9.00 7.18 25.86
CA ALA A 385 9.34 8.26 26.78
C ALA A 385 10.04 9.43 26.07
N PHE A 386 11.02 9.13 25.22
CA PHE A 386 11.68 10.13 24.37
C PHE A 386 10.69 10.84 23.44
N SER A 387 9.86 10.06 22.73
CA SER A 387 8.91 10.61 21.76
C SER A 387 7.92 11.57 22.41
N VAL A 388 7.46 11.26 23.62
CA VAL A 388 6.54 12.10 24.39
C VAL A 388 7.24 13.34 24.94
N ALA A 389 8.42 13.20 25.53
CA ALA A 389 9.09 14.31 26.22
C ALA A 389 9.76 15.30 25.26
N GLU A 390 10.41 14.81 24.21
CA GLU A 390 11.40 15.59 23.45
C GLU A 390 11.01 15.84 21.98
N TYR A 391 10.13 15.00 21.41
CA TYR A 391 9.81 15.03 19.97
C TYR A 391 8.38 15.50 19.65
N TYR A 392 7.35 14.94 20.30
CA TYR A 392 5.93 15.24 20.05
C TYR A 392 5.23 16.02 21.17
N CYS A 393 5.92 16.31 22.29
CA CYS A 393 5.35 16.97 23.47
C CYS A 393 3.97 16.39 23.92
N GLY A 394 3.99 15.31 24.71
CA GLY A 394 2.91 15.03 25.69
C GLY A 394 1.67 14.22 25.26
N GLN A 395 1.72 13.30 24.28
CA GLN A 395 0.50 12.62 23.77
C GLN A 395 -0.20 11.60 24.69
N THR A 396 0.30 11.31 25.89
CA THR A 396 -0.40 10.40 26.83
C THR A 396 -1.15 11.13 27.94
N GLN A 397 -1.16 12.47 27.94
CA GLN A 397 -1.82 13.29 28.96
C GLN A 397 -2.99 14.10 28.37
N PRO A 398 -4.04 14.37 29.15
CA PRO A 398 -5.12 15.26 28.74
C PRO A 398 -4.58 16.65 28.35
N PRO A 399 -5.21 17.36 27.40
CA PRO A 399 -4.76 18.67 26.91
C PRO A 399 -4.54 19.72 28.02
N GLU A 400 -5.32 19.66 29.09
CA GLU A 400 -5.17 20.53 30.28
C GLU A 400 -3.87 20.33 31.09
N ASP A 401 -3.15 19.22 30.90
CA ASP A 401 -1.89 18.90 31.60
C ASP A 401 -0.64 19.08 30.70
N LEU A 402 -0.82 19.50 29.44
CA LEU A 402 0.29 19.75 28.52
C LEU A 402 1.08 21.00 28.95
N SER A 403 2.39 20.85 29.15
CA SER A 403 3.29 21.97 29.48
C SER A 403 3.99 22.59 28.27
N CYS A 404 3.81 22.04 27.06
CA CYS A 404 4.39 22.55 25.82
C CYS A 404 3.49 22.32 24.58
N THR A 405 3.87 22.93 23.45
CA THR A 405 3.28 22.80 22.11
C THR A 405 4.29 22.16 21.14
N ASP A 406 3.86 21.61 19.99
CA ASP A 406 4.77 21.06 18.96
C ASP A 406 5.83 22.09 18.49
N ASP A 407 5.52 23.39 18.60
CA ASP A 407 6.45 24.48 18.29
C ASP A 407 7.65 24.56 19.26
N GLN A 408 7.59 23.86 20.40
CA GLN A 408 8.59 23.85 21.47
C GLN A 408 9.39 22.54 21.55
N ARG A 409 9.28 21.63 20.58
CA ARG A 409 10.08 20.38 20.57
C ARG A 409 11.58 20.66 20.44
N ARG A 410 12.38 19.78 21.03
CA ARG A 410 13.84 19.90 21.09
C ARG A 410 14.54 19.35 19.85
N TYR A 411 14.04 18.26 19.28
CA TYR A 411 14.71 17.60 18.15
C TYR A 411 13.94 17.78 16.85
N MET A 412 14.68 18.13 15.79
CA MET A 412 14.20 18.10 14.42
C MET A 412 14.91 16.97 13.66
N MET A 413 14.15 16.16 12.94
CA MET A 413 14.66 14.98 12.25
C MET A 413 14.31 15.02 10.77
N GLY A 414 15.22 14.55 9.94
CA GLY A 414 14.96 14.39 8.51
C GLY A 414 16.01 13.53 7.84
N THR A 415 15.95 13.50 6.51
CA THR A 415 16.81 12.69 5.66
C THR A 415 17.26 13.51 4.46
N LEU A 416 18.56 13.47 4.15
CA LEU A 416 19.12 13.90 2.87
C LEU A 416 19.01 12.72 1.91
N VAL A 417 18.34 12.89 0.78
CA VAL A 417 18.09 11.82 -0.19
C VAL A 417 18.61 12.23 -1.56
N HIS A 418 19.29 11.31 -2.24
CA HIS A 418 19.70 11.42 -3.64
C HIS A 418 18.87 10.42 -4.45
N HIS A 419 17.99 10.94 -5.31
CA HIS A 419 17.20 10.16 -6.26
C HIS A 419 18.03 9.96 -7.52
N VAL A 420 18.57 8.75 -7.70
CA VAL A 420 19.61 8.44 -8.70
C VAL A 420 19.13 8.68 -10.12
N GLY A 421 17.90 8.27 -10.45
CA GLY A 421 17.31 8.41 -11.79
C GLY A 421 17.27 9.86 -12.29
N PRO A 422 16.56 10.77 -11.61
CA PRO A 422 16.46 12.18 -11.99
C PRO A 422 17.66 13.05 -11.54
N ASP A 423 18.67 12.47 -10.88
CA ASP A 423 19.76 13.19 -10.20
C ASP A 423 19.26 14.32 -9.28
N LEU A 424 18.20 14.05 -8.53
CA LEU A 424 17.52 15.03 -7.66
C LEU A 424 17.96 14.83 -6.20
N HIS A 425 18.40 15.90 -5.54
CA HIS A 425 18.76 15.87 -4.13
C HIS A 425 17.69 16.54 -3.27
N THR A 426 17.04 15.79 -2.39
CA THR A 426 15.96 16.29 -1.54
C THR A 426 16.31 16.23 -0.07
N LEU A 427 15.74 17.16 0.70
CA LEU A 427 15.62 17.05 2.15
C LEU A 427 14.17 16.67 2.46
N GLU A 428 13.99 15.58 3.20
CA GLU A 428 12.69 14.98 3.44
C GLU A 428 12.46 14.78 4.95
N MET A 429 11.23 15.04 5.39
CA MET A 429 10.76 14.70 6.74
C MET A 429 9.75 13.56 6.66
N VAL A 430 9.65 12.76 7.72
CA VAL A 430 8.75 11.60 7.74
C VAL A 430 7.29 12.01 7.54
N SER A 431 6.53 11.20 6.80
CA SER A 431 5.09 11.43 6.64
C SER A 431 4.36 11.37 7.98
N GLY A 432 3.57 12.40 8.27
CA GLY A 432 2.87 12.57 9.54
C GLY A 432 3.63 13.40 10.59
N ASP A 433 4.82 13.92 10.29
CA ASP A 433 5.50 14.85 11.19
C ASP A 433 4.66 16.11 11.45
N ARG A 434 4.65 16.56 12.71
CA ARG A 434 3.82 17.69 13.16
C ARG A 434 4.48 19.06 12.99
N ALA A 435 5.63 19.14 12.30
CA ALA A 435 6.32 20.40 12.05
C ALA A 435 5.41 21.53 11.58
N SER A 436 5.55 22.70 12.19
CA SER A 436 5.01 23.93 11.63
C SER A 436 5.81 24.33 10.38
N ALA A 437 5.20 25.12 9.49
CA ALA A 437 5.88 25.56 8.27
C ALA A 437 7.18 26.32 8.58
N ALA A 438 7.20 27.12 9.65
CA ALA A 438 8.39 27.82 10.12
C ALA A 438 9.49 26.88 10.62
N GLN A 439 9.12 25.79 11.30
CA GLN A 439 10.07 24.74 11.68
C GLN A 439 10.64 24.03 10.45
N MET A 440 9.81 23.70 9.45
CA MET A 440 10.28 23.09 8.19
C MET A 440 11.31 23.97 7.47
N VAL A 441 11.07 25.28 7.40
CA VAL A 441 12.03 26.25 6.82
C VAL A 441 13.37 26.21 7.56
N ARG A 442 13.35 26.28 8.90
CA ARG A 442 14.60 26.24 9.69
C ARG A 442 15.33 24.91 9.51
N THR A 443 14.61 23.80 9.63
CA THR A 443 15.18 22.45 9.45
C THR A 443 15.77 22.22 8.07
N PHE A 444 15.16 22.78 7.03
CA PHE A 444 15.75 22.73 5.69
C PHE A 444 17.14 23.38 5.68
N PHE A 445 17.26 24.63 6.14
CA PHE A 445 18.53 25.35 6.09
C PHE A 445 19.58 24.77 7.05
N ASP A 446 19.19 24.44 8.28
CA ASP A 446 20.08 23.87 9.28
C ASP A 446 20.54 22.47 8.87
N GLY A 447 19.65 21.64 8.32
CA GLY A 447 19.98 20.30 7.83
C GLY A 447 20.82 20.32 6.55
N ALA A 448 20.47 21.16 5.57
CA ALA A 448 21.25 21.31 4.34
C ALA A 448 22.64 21.90 4.61
N ALA A 449 22.80 22.75 5.64
CA ALA A 449 24.09 23.30 6.07
C ALA A 449 25.06 22.23 6.60
N LEU A 450 24.58 21.04 6.94
CA LEU A 450 25.43 19.90 7.30
C LEU A 450 26.11 19.27 6.07
N SER A 451 25.63 19.56 4.87
CA SER A 451 26.18 19.02 3.62
C SER A 451 27.35 19.84 3.08
N ASP A 452 28.04 19.26 2.10
CA ASP A 452 29.17 19.88 1.44
C ASP A 452 28.76 21.02 0.48
N ASP A 453 27.52 20.97 -0.03
CA ASP A 453 26.88 22.01 -0.83
C ASP A 453 25.38 22.12 -0.48
N PRO A 454 25.00 23.02 0.46
CA PRO A 454 23.62 23.19 0.89
C PRO A 454 22.66 23.58 -0.24
N ARG A 455 23.16 24.19 -1.32
CA ARG A 455 22.33 24.66 -2.45
C ARG A 455 21.90 23.55 -3.38
N ARG A 456 22.50 22.36 -3.26
CA ARG A 456 22.13 21.18 -4.04
C ARG A 456 20.75 20.64 -3.64
N TYR A 457 20.34 20.87 -2.40
CA TYR A 457 19.13 20.29 -1.84
C TYR A 457 17.89 21.16 -2.08
N VAL A 458 16.76 20.49 -2.24
CA VAL A 458 15.41 21.08 -2.27
C VAL A 458 14.51 20.36 -1.28
N PHE A 459 13.53 21.05 -0.69
CA PHE A 459 12.58 20.41 0.22
C PHE A 459 11.53 19.63 -0.59
N ARG A 460 11.29 18.36 -0.24
CA ARG A 460 10.22 17.55 -0.83
C ARG A 460 9.23 17.09 0.24
N PRO A 461 7.95 17.52 0.17
CA PRO A 461 6.92 17.03 1.08
C PRO A 461 6.63 15.54 0.85
N GLN A 462 6.20 14.84 1.91
CA GLN A 462 5.82 13.41 1.85
C GLN A 462 4.32 13.17 2.08
N SER A 463 3.53 14.23 2.28
CA SER A 463 2.09 14.15 2.54
C SER A 463 1.36 15.41 2.07
N GLN A 464 0.04 15.31 1.87
CA GLN A 464 -0.78 16.48 1.53
C GLN A 464 -0.71 17.56 2.62
N SER A 465 -0.76 17.16 3.90
CA SER A 465 -0.62 18.11 5.01
C SER A 465 0.70 18.90 4.97
N ALA A 466 1.81 18.26 4.56
CA ALA A 466 3.08 18.95 4.38
C ALA A 466 3.04 19.91 3.17
N VAL A 467 2.39 19.54 2.08
CA VAL A 467 2.15 20.43 0.93
C VAL A 467 1.42 21.69 1.39
N ASP A 468 0.28 21.54 2.09
CA ASP A 468 -0.55 22.67 2.52
C ASP A 468 0.23 23.64 3.43
N LYS A 469 1.04 23.11 4.35
CA LYS A 469 1.95 23.91 5.20
C LYS A 469 3.00 24.65 4.37
N LEU A 470 3.65 23.97 3.42
CA LEU A 470 4.70 24.56 2.59
C LEU A 470 4.17 25.64 1.64
N ARG A 471 2.92 25.53 1.17
CA ARG A 471 2.25 26.59 0.40
C ARG A 471 2.27 27.94 1.14
N THR A 472 2.19 27.93 2.48
CA THR A 472 2.20 29.16 3.29
C THR A 472 3.56 29.86 3.37
N VAL A 473 4.64 29.16 2.99
CA VAL A 473 6.03 29.65 3.05
C VAL A 473 6.75 29.57 1.70
N GLU A 474 6.00 29.53 0.60
CA GLU A 474 6.58 29.57 -0.74
C GLU A 474 7.51 30.78 -0.93
N GLY A 475 8.63 30.54 -1.60
CA GLY A 475 9.69 31.53 -1.77
C GLY A 475 10.62 31.71 -0.56
N GLN A 476 10.35 31.08 0.59
CA GLN A 476 11.25 31.11 1.75
C GLN A 476 12.30 29.98 1.73
N LEU A 477 12.06 28.91 0.97
CA LEU A 477 12.96 27.79 0.75
C LEU A 477 12.72 27.20 -0.65
N PRO A 478 13.68 26.45 -1.24
CA PRO A 478 13.43 25.70 -2.47
C PRO A 478 12.53 24.49 -2.18
N ILE A 479 11.46 24.35 -2.94
CA ILE A 479 10.49 23.26 -2.79
C ILE A 479 10.26 22.62 -4.16
N VAL A 480 10.15 21.29 -4.19
CA VAL A 480 9.69 20.52 -5.36
C VAL A 480 8.44 19.73 -5.02
N GLY A 481 7.66 19.38 -6.04
CA GLY A 481 6.46 18.58 -5.88
C GLY A 481 6.75 17.16 -5.39
N ARG A 482 5.75 16.52 -4.77
CA ARG A 482 5.88 15.14 -4.26
C ARG A 482 6.32 14.15 -5.34
N ASN A 483 5.91 14.39 -6.58
CA ASN A 483 6.17 13.52 -7.72
C ASN A 483 7.47 13.83 -8.48
N ALA A 484 8.20 14.89 -8.09
CA ALA A 484 9.39 15.33 -8.80
C ALA A 484 10.43 14.23 -9.07
N PRO A 485 10.66 13.24 -8.17
CA PRO A 485 11.59 12.15 -8.47
C PRO A 485 11.18 11.21 -9.62
N PHE A 486 9.90 11.21 -10.01
CA PHE A 486 9.37 10.33 -11.03
C PHE A 486 9.28 10.98 -12.42
N VAL A 487 9.54 12.29 -12.51
CA VAL A 487 9.47 13.04 -13.77
C VAL A 487 10.63 12.62 -14.69
N GLY A 488 10.31 12.06 -15.86
CA GLY A 488 11.29 11.61 -16.86
C GLY A 488 11.73 10.14 -16.74
N ILE A 489 11.16 9.39 -15.78
CA ILE A 489 11.37 7.94 -15.67
C ILE A 489 10.45 7.23 -16.68
N HIS A 490 11.02 6.38 -17.54
CA HIS A 490 10.28 5.60 -18.53
C HIS A 490 10.26 4.09 -18.23
N GLU A 491 11.03 3.66 -17.25
CA GLU A 491 11.14 2.27 -16.81
C GLU A 491 11.42 2.21 -15.31
N GLN A 492 10.78 1.26 -14.64
CA GLN A 492 10.84 1.12 -13.18
C GLN A 492 10.71 -0.37 -12.82
N PRO A 493 11.82 -1.04 -12.49
CA PRO A 493 11.79 -2.36 -11.88
C PRO A 493 11.17 -2.27 -10.48
N LEU A 494 10.26 -3.20 -10.14
CA LEU A 494 9.49 -3.14 -8.89
C LEU A 494 9.57 -4.42 -8.07
N ASN A 495 9.44 -5.58 -8.72
CA ASN A 495 9.68 -6.88 -8.11
C ASN A 495 10.62 -7.71 -9.00
N PRO A 496 11.89 -7.92 -8.59
CA PRO A 496 12.84 -8.73 -9.35
C PRO A 496 12.41 -10.19 -9.49
N GLY A 497 12.83 -10.83 -10.57
CA GLY A 497 12.63 -12.25 -10.80
C GLY A 497 12.53 -12.61 -12.27
N VAL A 498 12.36 -13.91 -12.54
CA VAL A 498 12.28 -14.46 -13.90
C VAL A 498 10.89 -15.05 -14.13
N ALA A 499 10.26 -14.66 -15.23
CA ALA A 499 8.96 -15.15 -15.67
C ALA A 499 9.06 -15.80 -17.05
N TYR A 500 8.30 -16.89 -17.24
CA TYR A 500 8.05 -17.49 -18.55
C TYR A 500 6.56 -17.54 -18.83
N GLY A 501 6.15 -17.10 -20.02
CA GLY A 501 4.74 -17.11 -20.41
C GLY A 501 4.49 -16.49 -21.77
N THR A 502 3.26 -16.60 -22.25
CA THR A 502 2.82 -15.91 -23.47
C THR A 502 2.68 -14.43 -23.18
N LEU A 503 3.45 -13.58 -23.87
CA LEU A 503 3.39 -12.13 -23.70
C LEU A 503 2.06 -11.61 -24.24
N THR A 504 1.18 -11.14 -23.37
CA THR A 504 -0.20 -10.81 -23.73
C THR A 504 -0.52 -9.40 -23.28
N PHE A 505 -0.98 -8.55 -24.19
CA PHE A 505 -1.53 -7.24 -23.83
C PHE A 505 -3.01 -7.37 -23.51
N ILE A 506 -3.41 -6.89 -22.33
CA ILE A 506 -4.80 -6.79 -21.90
C ILE A 506 -4.93 -5.44 -21.20
N PRO A 507 -5.76 -4.52 -21.69
CA PRO A 507 -5.97 -3.24 -21.01
C PRO A 507 -6.63 -3.47 -19.64
N THR A 508 -6.37 -2.60 -18.66
CA THR A 508 -6.77 -2.84 -17.25
C THR A 508 -8.27 -3.11 -17.10
N ARG A 509 -9.10 -2.46 -17.93
CA ARG A 509 -10.55 -2.62 -17.96
C ARG A 509 -11.03 -4.03 -18.36
N ASP A 510 -10.22 -4.81 -19.05
CA ASP A 510 -10.58 -6.14 -19.57
C ASP A 510 -9.94 -7.26 -18.73
N LEU A 511 -9.21 -6.93 -17.65
CA LEU A 511 -8.53 -7.92 -16.81
C LEU A 511 -9.47 -8.87 -16.07
N ALA A 512 -10.69 -8.42 -15.74
CA ALA A 512 -11.66 -9.22 -14.99
C ALA A 512 -12.14 -10.46 -15.75
N THR A 513 -12.21 -10.38 -17.09
CA THR A 513 -12.68 -11.48 -17.96
C THR A 513 -11.55 -12.16 -18.72
N ALA A 514 -10.32 -11.68 -18.54
CA ALA A 514 -9.13 -12.23 -19.18
C ALA A 514 -8.77 -13.62 -18.65
N THR A 515 -8.37 -14.51 -19.56
CA THR A 515 -7.72 -15.77 -19.18
C THR A 515 -6.30 -15.49 -18.73
N LEU A 516 -6.13 -15.32 -17.42
CA LEU A 516 -4.83 -15.15 -16.76
C LEU A 516 -4.33 -16.48 -16.20
N GLY A 517 -3.07 -16.51 -15.78
CA GLY A 517 -2.46 -17.67 -15.13
C GLY A 517 -0.94 -17.62 -15.06
N PRO A 518 -0.29 -18.61 -14.43
CA PRO A 518 1.17 -18.63 -14.26
C PRO A 518 1.97 -18.67 -15.56
N ARG A 519 1.31 -18.97 -16.68
CA ARG A 519 1.90 -19.05 -18.03
C ARG A 519 1.63 -17.80 -18.88
N VAL A 520 1.16 -16.71 -18.27
CA VAL A 520 0.91 -15.42 -18.94
C VAL A 520 1.90 -14.38 -18.42
N VAL A 521 2.58 -13.70 -19.32
CA VAL A 521 3.31 -12.45 -19.01
C VAL A 521 2.43 -11.31 -19.50
N LEU A 522 1.82 -10.58 -18.58
CA LEU A 522 0.82 -9.57 -18.87
C LEU A 522 1.45 -8.20 -19.14
N ILE A 523 1.00 -7.52 -20.19
CA ILE A 523 1.16 -6.07 -20.38
C ILE A 523 -0.21 -5.40 -20.20
N THR A 524 -0.30 -4.33 -19.41
CA THR A 524 -1.53 -3.53 -19.26
C THR A 524 -1.28 -2.02 -19.34
N ASP A 525 -2.28 -1.25 -19.74
CA ASP A 525 -2.20 0.18 -20.05
C ASP A 525 -2.14 1.12 -18.83
N SER A 526 -2.49 0.62 -17.65
CA SER A 526 -2.53 1.38 -16.40
C SER A 526 -2.22 0.47 -15.21
N VAL A 527 -2.00 1.04 -14.01
CA VAL A 527 -1.82 0.24 -12.79
C VAL A 527 -3.18 -0.33 -12.37
N PRO A 528 -3.39 -1.67 -12.39
CA PRO A 528 -4.65 -2.24 -11.94
C PRO A 528 -4.85 -2.01 -10.43
N ASN A 529 -6.10 -1.92 -10.00
CA ASN A 529 -6.43 -1.90 -8.57
C ASN A 529 -6.27 -3.31 -7.96
N ASP A 530 -6.50 -4.37 -8.73
CA ASP A 530 -6.25 -5.76 -8.37
C ASP A 530 -5.87 -6.57 -9.61
N ILE A 531 -5.21 -7.71 -9.43
CA ILE A 531 -4.81 -8.60 -10.52
C ILE A 531 -4.92 -10.07 -10.11
N GLY A 532 -5.47 -10.89 -11.02
CA GLY A 532 -5.39 -12.35 -10.93
C GLY A 532 -3.96 -12.88 -10.93
N PHE A 533 -3.78 -14.18 -10.70
CA PHE A 533 -2.44 -14.77 -10.72
C PHE A 533 -1.85 -14.77 -12.14
N VAL A 534 -0.68 -14.14 -12.33
CA VAL A 534 0.06 -14.09 -13.60
C VAL A 534 1.52 -14.53 -13.40
N GLY A 535 2.14 -15.00 -14.48
CA GLY A 535 3.56 -15.39 -14.48
C GLY A 535 4.50 -14.19 -14.40
N GLY A 536 4.10 -13.02 -14.94
CA GLY A 536 4.82 -11.75 -14.82
C GLY A 536 3.92 -10.56 -15.19
N LEU A 537 4.22 -9.38 -14.65
CA LEU A 537 3.42 -8.15 -14.84
C LEU A 537 4.29 -7.01 -15.41
N VAL A 538 3.78 -6.39 -16.47
CA VAL A 538 4.30 -5.16 -17.07
C VAL A 538 3.18 -4.12 -17.16
N THR A 539 3.34 -2.94 -16.54
CA THR A 539 2.38 -1.83 -16.66
C THR A 539 2.93 -0.70 -17.51
N GLU A 540 2.09 -0.07 -18.34
CA GLU A 540 2.47 1.13 -19.11
C GLU A 540 2.38 2.43 -18.30
N ALA A 541 1.88 2.34 -17.07
CA ALA A 541 1.92 3.41 -16.08
C ALA A 541 2.95 3.06 -15.00
N LEU A 542 3.71 4.07 -14.55
CA LEU A 542 4.60 3.96 -13.39
C LEU A 542 3.79 3.55 -12.15
N GLN A 543 4.39 2.73 -11.30
CA GLN A 543 3.76 2.26 -10.07
C GLN A 543 4.46 2.93 -8.89
N THR A 544 3.71 3.30 -7.85
CA THR A 544 4.36 3.54 -6.56
C THR A 544 4.89 2.21 -6.03
N PRO A 545 6.04 2.14 -5.32
CA PRO A 545 6.50 0.91 -4.67
C PRO A 545 5.44 0.26 -3.76
N LEU A 546 4.49 1.06 -3.28
CA LEU A 546 3.37 0.66 -2.43
C LEU A 546 2.07 0.34 -3.19
N ALA A 547 2.08 0.31 -4.53
CA ALA A 547 0.89 0.01 -5.30
C ALA A 547 0.39 -1.40 -4.95
N HIS A 548 -0.92 -1.57 -4.79
CA HIS A 548 -1.52 -2.84 -4.37
C HIS A 548 -1.06 -4.03 -5.24
N VAL A 549 -1.01 -3.85 -6.55
CA VAL A 549 -0.50 -4.86 -7.49
C VAL A 549 0.99 -5.16 -7.33
N ASN A 550 1.81 -4.20 -6.89
CA ASN A 550 3.22 -4.46 -6.61
C ASN A 550 3.39 -5.30 -5.35
N VAL A 551 2.64 -4.98 -4.30
CA VAL A 551 2.64 -5.78 -3.07
C VAL A 551 2.15 -7.20 -3.33
N LEU A 552 1.06 -7.35 -4.09
CA LEU A 552 0.57 -8.67 -4.51
C LEU A 552 1.63 -9.44 -5.32
N SER A 553 2.35 -8.75 -6.19
CA SER A 553 3.42 -9.33 -6.98
C SER A 553 4.58 -9.81 -6.11
N GLN A 554 4.99 -9.03 -5.09
CA GLN A 554 5.99 -9.42 -4.11
C GLN A 554 5.54 -10.66 -3.32
N ASN A 555 4.31 -10.66 -2.80
CA ASN A 555 3.77 -11.78 -2.03
C ASN A 555 3.68 -13.08 -2.84
N ARG A 556 3.44 -12.97 -4.15
CA ARG A 556 3.34 -14.11 -5.07
C ARG A 556 4.69 -14.50 -5.71
N GLY A 557 5.74 -13.70 -5.51
CA GLY A 557 7.01 -13.85 -6.22
C GLY A 557 6.91 -13.60 -7.73
N THR A 558 5.89 -12.86 -8.16
CA THR A 558 5.63 -12.54 -9.57
C THR A 558 6.51 -11.36 -10.01
N PRO A 559 7.38 -11.51 -11.02
CA PRO A 559 8.19 -10.38 -11.51
C PRO A 559 7.31 -9.21 -11.97
N ASN A 560 7.60 -8.00 -11.49
CA ASN A 560 6.80 -6.80 -11.74
C ASN A 560 7.66 -5.63 -12.21
N LEU A 561 7.20 -4.97 -13.26
CA LEU A 561 7.92 -3.92 -13.99
C LEU A 561 6.91 -2.87 -14.48
N ALA A 562 7.25 -1.59 -14.39
CA ALA A 562 6.55 -0.55 -15.16
C ALA A 562 7.44 -0.08 -16.31
N VAL A 563 6.90 -0.05 -17.53
CA VAL A 563 7.57 0.49 -18.71
C VAL A 563 6.58 1.32 -19.50
N VAL A 564 6.80 2.64 -19.53
CA VAL A 564 5.94 3.55 -20.28
C VAL A 564 5.92 3.17 -21.75
N ASP A 565 4.72 3.09 -22.33
CA ASP A 565 4.46 2.70 -23.73
C ASP A 565 5.01 1.31 -24.12
N ALA A 566 5.14 0.38 -23.15
CA ALA A 566 5.69 -0.97 -23.33
C ALA A 566 5.27 -1.64 -24.65
N ARG A 567 3.98 -1.61 -25.01
CA ARG A 567 3.42 -2.28 -26.20
C ARG A 567 4.02 -1.78 -27.52
N THR A 568 4.52 -0.55 -27.54
CA THR A 568 5.10 0.08 -28.73
C THR A 568 6.63 0.08 -28.72
N ARG A 569 7.25 -0.28 -27.59
CA ARG A 569 8.70 -0.34 -27.46
C ARG A 569 9.28 -1.50 -28.29
N PRO A 570 10.43 -1.31 -28.95
CA PRO A 570 11.04 -2.32 -29.81
C PRO A 570 11.39 -3.62 -29.08
N GLU A 571 11.57 -3.58 -27.76
CA GLU A 571 11.82 -4.74 -26.90
C GLU A 571 10.60 -5.67 -26.78
N PHE A 572 9.37 -5.13 -26.73
CA PHE A 572 8.15 -5.91 -26.52
C PHE A 572 7.32 -6.12 -27.78
N ALA A 573 7.19 -5.10 -28.63
CA ALA A 573 6.26 -5.12 -29.77
C ALA A 573 6.40 -6.36 -30.69
N PRO A 574 7.61 -6.86 -31.01
CA PRO A 574 7.77 -8.06 -31.83
C PRO A 574 7.38 -9.37 -31.11
N LEU A 575 7.31 -9.37 -29.79
CA LEU A 575 7.13 -10.55 -28.94
C LEU A 575 5.70 -10.75 -28.45
N ILE A 576 4.80 -9.79 -28.66
CA ILE A 576 3.39 -9.91 -28.26
C ILE A 576 2.77 -11.14 -28.96
N GLY A 577 2.13 -12.00 -28.17
CA GLY A 577 1.56 -13.29 -28.58
C GLY A 577 2.56 -14.45 -28.61
N GLN A 578 3.84 -14.22 -28.32
CA GLN A 578 4.87 -15.27 -28.28
C GLN A 578 5.17 -15.71 -26.86
N LEU A 579 5.72 -16.92 -26.73
CA LEU A 579 6.32 -17.39 -25.48
C LEU A 579 7.61 -16.62 -25.22
N VAL A 580 7.70 -15.94 -24.09
CA VAL A 580 8.84 -15.10 -23.71
C VAL A 580 9.46 -15.52 -22.38
N ARG A 581 10.71 -15.11 -22.20
CA ARG A 581 11.39 -14.99 -20.91
C ARG A 581 11.48 -13.50 -20.57
N LEU A 582 10.88 -13.09 -19.46
CA LEU A 582 11.04 -11.78 -18.86
C LEU A 582 11.95 -11.92 -17.63
N ASP A 583 12.96 -11.08 -17.53
CA ASP A 583 13.93 -11.04 -16.43
C ASP A 583 13.96 -9.62 -15.87
N VAL A 584 13.52 -9.45 -14.64
CA VAL A 584 13.48 -8.17 -13.93
C VAL A 584 14.56 -8.21 -12.85
N THR A 585 15.40 -7.19 -12.82
CA THR A 585 16.50 -7.02 -11.86
C THR A 585 16.33 -5.72 -11.10
N ASP A 586 17.09 -5.50 -10.02
CA ASP A 586 17.02 -4.26 -9.22
C ASP A 586 17.35 -2.99 -10.03
N THR A 587 18.00 -3.13 -11.19
CA THR A 587 18.48 -1.98 -11.99
C THR A 587 17.91 -1.91 -13.40
N GLY A 588 17.08 -2.87 -13.82
CA GLY A 588 16.53 -2.91 -15.17
C GLY A 588 15.84 -4.22 -15.51
N PHE A 589 15.63 -4.48 -16.80
CA PHE A 589 14.97 -5.70 -17.28
C PHE A 589 15.54 -6.20 -18.61
N SER A 590 15.23 -7.46 -18.96
CA SER A 590 15.38 -7.98 -20.31
C SER A 590 14.19 -8.86 -20.70
N VAL A 591 13.79 -8.80 -21.97
CA VAL A 591 12.71 -9.64 -22.53
C VAL A 591 13.18 -10.25 -23.86
N ARG A 592 12.95 -11.55 -24.04
CA ARG A 592 13.27 -12.28 -25.27
C ARG A 592 12.28 -13.40 -25.55
N ALA A 593 12.20 -13.87 -26.80
CA ALA A 593 11.55 -15.14 -27.10
C ALA A 593 12.20 -16.30 -26.30
N ALA A 594 11.38 -17.26 -25.89
CA ALA A 594 11.81 -18.42 -25.11
C ALA A 594 11.46 -19.74 -25.80
N GLU A 595 12.30 -20.74 -25.60
CA GLU A 595 12.01 -22.11 -26.05
C GLU A 595 11.04 -22.78 -25.08
N LEU A 596 10.13 -23.61 -25.61
CA LEU A 596 9.13 -24.30 -24.78
C LEU A 596 9.78 -25.15 -23.68
N SER A 597 10.92 -25.78 -23.96
CA SER A 597 11.65 -26.58 -22.98
C SER A 597 12.21 -25.76 -21.81
N GLU A 598 12.61 -24.50 -22.05
CA GLU A 598 13.05 -23.59 -20.98
C GLU A 598 11.88 -23.22 -20.07
N ALA A 599 10.74 -22.86 -20.67
CA ALA A 599 9.52 -22.51 -19.95
C ALA A 599 8.99 -23.69 -19.13
N GLN A 600 8.97 -24.90 -19.71
CA GLN A 600 8.57 -26.13 -19.02
C GLN A 600 9.46 -26.43 -17.81
N ALA A 601 10.79 -26.29 -17.95
CA ALA A 601 11.72 -26.49 -16.84
C ALA A 601 11.51 -25.46 -15.71
N HIS A 602 11.26 -24.20 -16.07
CA HIS A 602 10.96 -23.16 -15.09
C HIS A 602 9.64 -23.40 -14.38
N TRP A 603 8.54 -23.65 -15.10
CA TRP A 603 7.26 -23.96 -14.47
C TRP A 603 7.33 -25.20 -13.58
N ALA A 604 8.07 -26.24 -14.00
CA ALA A 604 8.32 -27.41 -13.17
C ALA A 604 9.10 -27.09 -11.89
N SER A 605 9.96 -26.07 -11.90
CA SER A 605 10.68 -25.60 -10.71
C SER A 605 9.81 -24.76 -9.75
N LEU A 606 8.74 -24.13 -10.25
CA LEU A 606 7.79 -23.36 -9.45
C LEU A 606 6.73 -24.23 -8.77
N ILE A 607 6.43 -25.40 -9.33
CA ILE A 607 5.58 -26.40 -8.69
C ILE A 607 6.26 -26.80 -7.37
N PRO A 608 5.59 -26.66 -6.21
CA PRO A 608 6.20 -26.97 -4.91
C PRO A 608 6.86 -28.33 -4.96
N SER A 609 8.11 -28.47 -4.52
CA SER A 609 8.76 -29.80 -4.45
C SER A 609 8.18 -30.62 -3.29
N GLY A 610 7.99 -31.93 -3.46
CA GLY A 610 7.44 -32.83 -2.42
C GLY A 610 6.47 -33.89 -2.97
N PRO A 611 5.78 -34.67 -2.13
CA PRO A 611 4.65 -35.49 -2.56
C PRO A 611 3.42 -34.61 -2.91
N PRO A 612 2.44 -35.13 -3.69
CA PRO A 612 1.13 -34.51 -3.80
C PRO A 612 0.51 -34.21 -2.43
N GLN A 613 -0.28 -33.15 -2.35
CA GLN A 613 -1.01 -32.80 -1.14
C GLN A 613 -2.31 -33.60 -1.08
N SER A 614 -2.45 -34.45 -0.06
CA SER A 614 -3.67 -35.22 0.21
C SER A 614 -4.55 -34.47 1.22
N PRO A 615 -5.54 -33.67 0.80
CA PRO A 615 -6.40 -32.95 1.74
C PRO A 615 -7.13 -33.93 2.65
N ALA A 616 -7.13 -33.64 3.95
CA ALA A 616 -7.89 -34.43 4.91
C ALA A 616 -9.38 -34.34 4.57
N ARG A 617 -10.06 -35.49 4.56
CA ARG A 617 -11.49 -35.58 4.26
C ARG A 617 -12.18 -36.52 5.24
N ASP A 618 -13.11 -35.99 6.03
CA ASP A 618 -13.94 -36.75 6.95
C ASP A 618 -15.40 -36.75 6.48
N ILE A 619 -15.86 -37.91 6.03
CA ILE A 619 -17.24 -38.13 5.56
C ILE A 619 -18.15 -38.77 6.63
N SER A 620 -17.67 -38.91 7.86
CA SER A 620 -18.44 -39.47 8.99
C SER A 620 -19.44 -38.47 9.58
N VAL A 621 -19.16 -37.16 9.46
CA VAL A 621 -20.04 -36.09 9.92
C VAL A 621 -21.15 -35.86 8.90
N ARG A 622 -22.40 -35.84 9.36
CA ARG A 622 -23.62 -35.79 8.52
C ARG A 622 -24.67 -34.86 9.15
N GLY A 623 -25.64 -34.43 8.35
CA GLY A 623 -26.70 -33.50 8.75
C GLY A 623 -26.20 -32.07 8.98
N ILE A 624 -27.03 -31.24 9.63
CA ILE A 624 -26.76 -29.81 9.89
C ILE A 624 -25.80 -29.64 11.07
N GLN A 625 -24.71 -28.87 10.89
CA GLN A 625 -23.73 -28.60 11.95
C GLN A 625 -23.84 -27.15 12.44
N ASP A 626 -24.28 -26.95 13.68
CA ASP A 626 -24.31 -25.62 14.30
C ASP A 626 -22.88 -25.15 14.63
N LEU A 627 -22.46 -24.02 14.08
CA LEU A 627 -21.07 -23.56 14.17
C LEU A 627 -20.67 -23.07 15.55
N ARG A 628 -21.62 -22.76 16.44
CA ARG A 628 -21.31 -22.39 17.84
C ARG A 628 -20.68 -23.53 18.64
N PHE A 629 -20.81 -24.77 18.16
CA PHE A 629 -20.26 -25.98 18.77
C PHE A 629 -19.15 -26.63 17.93
N ARG A 630 -18.65 -25.93 16.91
CA ARG A 630 -17.58 -26.40 16.02
C ARG A 630 -16.34 -25.53 16.18
N GLY A 631 -15.25 -25.93 15.54
CA GLY A 631 -14.02 -25.16 15.50
C GLY A 631 -13.07 -25.58 14.38
N PHE A 632 -11.85 -25.09 14.46
CA PHE A 632 -10.81 -25.24 13.45
C PHE A 632 -10.51 -26.71 13.12
N GLY A 633 -10.58 -27.60 14.12
CA GLY A 633 -10.36 -29.04 13.94
C GLY A 633 -11.41 -29.77 13.11
N ASP A 634 -12.59 -29.18 12.89
CA ASP A 634 -13.65 -29.77 12.07
C ASP A 634 -13.42 -29.53 10.55
N LEU A 635 -12.38 -28.80 10.15
CA LEU A 635 -12.04 -28.48 8.75
C LEU A 635 -12.15 -29.68 7.78
N PRO A 636 -11.65 -30.89 8.10
CA PRO A 636 -11.78 -32.04 7.19
C PRO A 636 -13.22 -32.43 6.86
N SER A 637 -14.18 -32.04 7.70
CA SER A 637 -15.59 -32.41 7.60
C SER A 637 -16.51 -31.29 7.10
N ILE A 638 -16.16 -30.02 7.36
CA ILE A 638 -16.99 -28.85 6.99
C ILE A 638 -16.27 -27.82 6.09
N GLY A 639 -14.97 -28.01 5.85
CA GLY A 639 -14.11 -27.14 5.05
C GLY A 639 -13.56 -25.91 5.78
N GLY A 640 -12.66 -25.18 5.11
CA GLY A 640 -11.88 -24.07 5.66
C GLY A 640 -12.74 -22.91 6.16
N LYS A 641 -13.53 -22.28 5.29
CA LYS A 641 -14.36 -21.12 5.67
C LYS A 641 -15.34 -21.41 6.81
N ALA A 642 -16.00 -22.57 6.80
CA ALA A 642 -16.94 -22.93 7.85
C ALA A 642 -16.24 -23.15 9.21
N ALA A 643 -15.09 -23.83 9.21
CA ALA A 643 -14.30 -24.07 10.41
C ALA A 643 -13.73 -22.76 10.99
N GLN A 644 -13.27 -21.84 10.14
CA GLN A 644 -12.77 -20.53 10.55
C GLN A 644 -13.91 -19.62 11.05
N PHE A 645 -15.07 -19.65 10.40
CA PHE A 645 -16.26 -18.93 10.88
C PHE A 645 -16.70 -19.44 12.25
N ALA A 646 -16.62 -20.75 12.49
CA ALA A 646 -16.89 -21.33 13.82
C ALA A 646 -15.97 -20.75 14.90
N GLU A 647 -14.70 -20.52 14.59
CA GLU A 647 -13.75 -19.88 15.50
C GLU A 647 -14.11 -18.43 15.83
N LEU A 648 -14.77 -17.70 14.92
CA LEU A 648 -15.22 -16.33 15.19
C LEU A 648 -16.23 -16.26 16.35
N TYR A 649 -17.09 -17.27 16.55
CA TYR A 649 -17.97 -17.34 17.72
C TYR A 649 -17.23 -17.50 19.05
N ARG A 650 -15.95 -17.86 18.99
CA ARG A 650 -15.10 -18.13 20.16
C ARG A 650 -14.18 -16.94 20.48
N VAL A 651 -14.13 -15.93 19.60
CA VAL A 651 -13.39 -14.68 19.82
C VAL A 651 -14.18 -13.78 20.77
N VAL A 652 -13.50 -13.26 21.79
CA VAL A 652 -14.07 -12.22 22.66
C VAL A 652 -13.68 -10.86 22.08
N PHE A 653 -14.63 -10.21 21.41
CA PHE A 653 -14.41 -8.89 20.82
C PHE A 653 -14.42 -7.79 21.89
N PRO A 654 -13.31 -7.07 22.10
CA PRO A 654 -13.32 -5.89 22.95
C PRO A 654 -14.10 -4.75 22.26
N ALA A 655 -14.65 -3.84 23.06
CA ALA A 655 -15.05 -2.54 22.53
C ALA A 655 -13.79 -1.80 22.06
N GLY A 656 -13.83 -1.26 20.84
CA GLY A 656 -12.78 -0.41 20.31
C GLY A 656 -12.92 1.02 20.83
N CYS A 657 -13.01 1.97 19.90
CA CYS A 657 -13.24 3.37 20.21
C CYS A 657 -14.74 3.70 20.41
N SER A 658 -15.65 3.04 19.70
CA SER A 658 -17.10 3.32 19.81
C SER A 658 -17.97 2.07 19.99
N GLN A 659 -17.55 0.91 19.47
CA GLN A 659 -18.34 -0.32 19.51
C GLN A 659 -17.46 -1.58 19.51
N ALA A 660 -18.06 -2.74 19.81
CA ALA A 660 -17.44 -4.04 19.64
C ALA A 660 -17.97 -4.70 18.36
N ALA A 661 -17.12 -5.48 17.69
CA ALA A 661 -17.54 -6.24 16.51
C ALA A 661 -18.46 -7.42 16.87
N LEU A 662 -19.25 -7.83 15.89
CA LEU A 662 -20.21 -8.92 16.00
C LEU A 662 -19.96 -9.98 14.92
N VAL A 663 -20.52 -11.17 15.13
CA VAL A 663 -20.50 -12.26 14.15
C VAL A 663 -21.96 -12.58 13.82
N PRO A 664 -22.34 -12.79 12.55
CA PRO A 664 -23.70 -13.18 12.19
C PRO A 664 -24.18 -14.37 13.02
N ASP A 665 -25.38 -14.31 13.60
CA ASP A 665 -25.89 -15.38 14.46
C ASP A 665 -26.51 -16.52 13.65
N GLY A 666 -26.65 -17.68 14.29
CA GLY A 666 -27.34 -18.85 13.76
C GLY A 666 -26.61 -19.59 12.64
N ALA A 667 -25.38 -19.21 12.27
CA ALA A 667 -24.67 -19.84 11.15
C ALA A 667 -24.46 -21.34 11.37
N PHE A 668 -24.57 -22.11 10.28
CA PHE A 668 -24.39 -23.56 10.29
C PHE A 668 -23.62 -24.03 9.07
N ALA A 669 -23.05 -25.23 9.14
CA ALA A 669 -22.36 -25.86 8.03
C ALA A 669 -23.05 -27.14 7.56
N LEU A 670 -22.93 -27.38 6.26
CA LEU A 670 -23.27 -28.62 5.59
C LEU A 670 -21.97 -29.39 5.35
N PRO A 671 -21.82 -30.58 5.96
CA PRO A 671 -20.60 -31.38 5.82
C PRO A 671 -20.31 -31.79 4.38
N VAL A 672 -19.01 -31.96 4.08
CA VAL A 672 -18.47 -32.42 2.79
C VAL A 672 -19.06 -33.77 2.33
N ALA A 673 -19.56 -34.55 3.27
CA ALA A 673 -20.08 -35.88 3.02
C ALA A 673 -21.32 -35.86 2.09
N HIS A 674 -22.17 -34.82 2.19
CA HIS A 674 -23.34 -34.67 1.32
C HIS A 674 -22.94 -34.31 -0.12
N TYR A 675 -21.88 -33.52 -0.29
CA TYR A 675 -21.28 -33.29 -1.61
C TYR A 675 -20.75 -34.59 -2.21
N VAL A 676 -20.03 -35.41 -1.42
CA VAL A 676 -19.45 -36.68 -1.90
C VAL A 676 -20.54 -37.62 -2.41
N ASP A 677 -21.64 -37.76 -1.66
CA ASP A 677 -22.77 -38.58 -2.06
C ASP A 677 -23.42 -38.05 -3.36
N HIS A 678 -23.63 -36.72 -3.48
CA HIS A 678 -24.19 -36.09 -4.68
C HIS A 678 -23.26 -36.24 -5.91
N PHE A 679 -21.96 -36.06 -5.71
CA PHE A 679 -20.94 -36.20 -6.76
C PHE A 679 -20.85 -37.62 -7.31
N GLN A 680 -21.07 -38.62 -6.46
CA GLN A 680 -21.18 -40.03 -6.84
C GLN A 680 -22.51 -40.33 -7.55
N ALA A 681 -23.63 -39.94 -6.95
CA ALA A 681 -24.97 -40.26 -7.46
C ALA A 681 -25.29 -39.58 -8.80
N SER A 682 -24.69 -38.41 -9.07
CA SER A 682 -24.79 -37.70 -10.35
C SER A 682 -24.00 -38.36 -11.48
N GLY A 683 -23.08 -39.29 -11.19
CA GLY A 683 -22.14 -39.85 -12.16
C GLY A 683 -20.97 -38.92 -12.51
N ALA A 684 -20.89 -37.73 -11.90
CA ALA A 684 -19.85 -36.75 -12.13
C ALA A 684 -18.45 -37.28 -11.77
N GLN A 685 -18.34 -38.08 -10.70
CA GLN A 685 -17.09 -38.74 -10.34
C GLN A 685 -16.57 -39.66 -11.46
N ALA A 686 -17.44 -40.47 -12.06
CA ALA A 686 -17.05 -41.40 -13.13
C ALA A 686 -16.61 -40.65 -14.39
N LEU A 687 -17.27 -39.53 -14.72
CA LEU A 687 -16.89 -38.66 -15.83
C LEU A 687 -15.48 -38.07 -15.60
N LEU A 688 -15.23 -37.54 -14.40
CA LEU A 688 -13.93 -36.98 -14.05
C LEU A 688 -12.82 -38.04 -14.10
N THR A 689 -13.03 -39.19 -13.46
CA THR A 689 -12.05 -40.29 -13.48
C THR A 689 -11.73 -40.74 -14.91
N THR A 690 -12.75 -40.80 -15.78
CA THR A 690 -12.54 -41.14 -17.20
C THR A 690 -11.74 -40.07 -17.93
N ALA A 691 -12.07 -38.80 -17.71
CA ALA A 691 -11.36 -37.67 -18.33
C ALA A 691 -9.89 -37.62 -17.90
N MET A 692 -9.63 -37.73 -16.59
CA MET A 692 -8.27 -37.68 -16.03
C MET A 692 -7.39 -38.87 -16.42
N ALA A 693 -7.96 -40.00 -16.83
CA ALA A 693 -7.21 -41.13 -17.35
C ALA A 693 -6.74 -40.93 -18.81
N ASP A 694 -7.29 -39.93 -19.52
CA ASP A 694 -6.89 -39.57 -20.87
C ASP A 694 -5.69 -38.60 -20.82
N ALA A 695 -4.60 -38.94 -21.51
CA ALA A 695 -3.39 -38.11 -21.53
C ALA A 695 -3.64 -36.67 -22.03
N ARG A 696 -4.70 -36.45 -22.81
CA ARG A 696 -5.09 -35.11 -23.27
C ARG A 696 -5.57 -34.20 -22.14
N PHE A 697 -5.99 -34.75 -21.00
CA PHE A 697 -6.49 -33.93 -19.89
C PHE A 697 -5.43 -32.94 -19.37
N ASP A 698 -4.16 -33.36 -19.34
CA ASP A 698 -3.07 -32.50 -18.88
C ASP A 698 -2.55 -31.58 -20.01
N ASP A 699 -2.46 -32.11 -21.24
CA ASP A 699 -1.76 -31.45 -22.36
C ASP A 699 -2.67 -30.64 -23.30
N ASP A 700 -3.99 -30.86 -23.30
CA ASP A 700 -4.97 -30.20 -24.18
C ASP A 700 -5.99 -29.38 -23.36
N PRO A 701 -5.83 -28.05 -23.30
CA PRO A 701 -6.74 -27.17 -22.56
C PRO A 701 -8.19 -27.23 -23.05
N LEU A 702 -8.43 -27.41 -24.36
CA LEU A 702 -9.79 -27.45 -24.91
C LEU A 702 -10.51 -28.73 -24.48
N PHE A 703 -9.83 -29.87 -24.56
CA PHE A 703 -10.35 -31.14 -24.08
C PHE A 703 -10.66 -31.09 -22.58
N ARG A 704 -9.74 -30.56 -21.77
CA ARG A 704 -9.94 -30.42 -20.32
C ARG A 704 -11.16 -29.56 -20.00
N ARG A 705 -11.31 -28.41 -20.67
CA ARG A 705 -12.46 -27.51 -20.48
C ARG A 705 -13.79 -28.19 -20.77
N GLU A 706 -13.91 -28.91 -21.88
CA GLU A 706 -15.12 -29.64 -22.27
C GLU A 706 -15.44 -30.79 -21.30
N ALA A 707 -14.41 -31.53 -20.87
CA ALA A 707 -14.56 -32.60 -19.89
C ALA A 707 -15.07 -32.07 -18.54
N LEU A 708 -14.46 -31.00 -18.03
CA LEU A 708 -14.89 -30.35 -16.79
C LEU A 708 -16.29 -29.74 -16.91
N ALA A 709 -16.65 -29.19 -18.07
CA ALA A 709 -18.01 -28.71 -18.32
C ALA A 709 -19.04 -29.84 -18.22
N SER A 710 -18.71 -31.04 -18.72
CA SER A 710 -19.56 -32.22 -18.62
C SER A 710 -19.73 -32.70 -17.16
N VAL A 711 -18.67 -32.66 -16.36
CA VAL A 711 -18.70 -32.95 -14.91
C VAL A 711 -19.63 -31.98 -14.19
N ARG A 712 -19.50 -30.68 -14.44
CA ARG A 712 -20.37 -29.65 -13.84
C ARG A 712 -21.84 -29.83 -14.26
N ALA A 713 -22.09 -30.11 -15.54
CA ALA A 713 -23.44 -30.36 -16.04
C ALA A 713 -24.11 -31.55 -15.35
N ALA A 714 -23.37 -32.63 -15.07
CA ALA A 714 -23.88 -33.78 -14.34
C ALA A 714 -24.27 -33.42 -12.89
N ILE A 715 -23.45 -32.63 -12.19
CA ILE A 715 -23.74 -32.14 -10.83
C ILE A 715 -25.01 -31.29 -10.81
N MET A 716 -25.14 -30.37 -11.78
CA MET A 716 -26.28 -29.46 -11.90
C MET A 716 -27.58 -30.18 -12.24
N ALA A 717 -27.53 -31.20 -13.11
CA ALA A 717 -28.72 -31.94 -13.54
C ALA A 717 -29.28 -32.88 -12.47
N HIS A 718 -28.43 -33.41 -11.58
CA HIS A 718 -28.87 -34.32 -10.53
C HIS A 718 -29.62 -33.56 -9.42
N PRO A 719 -30.80 -34.02 -8.96
CA PRO A 719 -31.51 -33.38 -7.85
C PRO A 719 -30.77 -33.59 -6.53
N VAL A 720 -30.84 -32.61 -5.62
CA VAL A 720 -30.37 -32.77 -4.24
C VAL A 720 -31.22 -33.82 -3.54
N GLU A 721 -30.61 -34.64 -2.67
CA GLU A 721 -31.32 -35.69 -1.93
C GLU A 721 -32.49 -35.07 -1.12
N PRO A 722 -33.74 -35.52 -1.34
CA PRO A 722 -34.92 -34.82 -0.81
C PRO A 722 -34.99 -34.70 0.72
N VAL A 723 -34.54 -35.72 1.46
CA VAL A 723 -34.56 -35.68 2.93
C VAL A 723 -33.57 -34.66 3.46
N PHE A 724 -32.36 -34.63 2.91
CA PHE A 724 -31.33 -33.67 3.26
C PHE A 724 -31.75 -32.25 2.86
N LEU A 725 -32.28 -32.03 1.65
CA LEU A 725 -32.77 -30.72 1.23
C LEU A 725 -33.83 -30.19 2.22
N GLY A 726 -34.79 -31.02 2.60
CA GLY A 726 -35.80 -30.66 3.60
C GLY A 726 -35.21 -30.31 4.98
N GLN A 727 -34.12 -30.97 5.39
CA GLN A 727 -33.39 -30.61 6.62
C GLN A 727 -32.71 -29.25 6.51
N VAL A 728 -32.11 -28.93 5.35
CA VAL A 728 -31.47 -27.63 5.10
C VAL A 728 -32.52 -26.53 5.11
N GLU A 729 -33.61 -26.70 4.37
CA GLU A 729 -34.72 -25.72 4.33
C GLU A 729 -35.35 -25.51 5.70
N GLN A 730 -35.54 -26.59 6.47
CA GLN A 730 -36.03 -26.48 7.85
C GLN A 730 -35.04 -25.73 8.76
N ALA A 731 -33.73 -26.00 8.63
CA ALA A 731 -32.72 -25.30 9.42
C ALA A 731 -32.68 -23.81 9.09
N ILE A 732 -32.84 -23.42 7.82
CA ILE A 732 -32.98 -22.03 7.38
C ILE A 732 -34.23 -21.41 8.00
N ARG A 733 -35.39 -22.07 7.88
CA ARG A 733 -36.67 -21.57 8.39
C ARG A 733 -36.62 -21.31 9.90
N GLU A 734 -36.04 -22.23 10.66
CA GLU A 734 -35.94 -22.12 12.12
C GLU A 734 -35.01 -21.00 12.59
N ARG A 735 -33.96 -20.69 11.82
CA ARG A 735 -32.94 -19.71 12.19
C ARG A 735 -33.22 -18.31 11.66
N TYR A 736 -33.80 -18.24 10.47
CA TYR A 736 -33.87 -17.00 9.68
C TYR A 736 -35.30 -16.67 9.21
N GLY A 737 -36.26 -17.60 9.29
CA GLY A 737 -37.60 -17.41 8.73
C GLY A 737 -37.67 -17.72 7.23
N GLU A 738 -38.82 -17.44 6.61
CA GLU A 738 -39.06 -17.77 5.19
C GLU A 738 -38.55 -16.68 4.23
N ASP A 739 -38.63 -15.42 4.66
CA ASP A 739 -38.34 -14.25 3.81
C ASP A 739 -36.90 -13.75 3.96
N THR A 740 -36.06 -14.36 4.80
CA THR A 740 -34.67 -13.92 4.93
C THR A 740 -33.80 -14.55 3.84
N ARG A 741 -33.12 -13.71 3.05
CA ARG A 741 -32.08 -14.14 2.11
C ARG A 741 -30.91 -14.73 2.90
N VAL A 742 -30.46 -15.93 2.53
CA VAL A 742 -29.28 -16.59 3.11
C VAL A 742 -28.16 -16.70 2.08
N ARG A 743 -26.91 -16.73 2.54
CA ARG A 743 -25.75 -17.05 1.70
C ARG A 743 -25.24 -18.46 1.96
N LEU A 744 -25.06 -19.20 0.88
CA LEU A 744 -24.46 -20.53 0.83
C LEU A 744 -23.04 -20.37 0.28
N ARG A 745 -22.06 -20.26 1.18
CA ARG A 745 -20.66 -20.04 0.85
C ARG A 745 -19.93 -21.37 0.67
N SER A 746 -19.13 -21.46 -0.39
CA SER A 746 -18.24 -22.60 -0.61
C SER A 746 -17.23 -22.73 0.52
N SER A 747 -17.11 -23.93 1.10
CA SER A 747 -16.16 -24.22 2.18
C SER A 747 -15.47 -25.55 1.86
N SER A 748 -14.41 -25.51 1.07
CA SER A 748 -13.71 -26.74 0.64
C SER A 748 -12.72 -27.22 1.71
N ASN A 749 -12.45 -28.53 1.73
CA ASN A 749 -11.36 -29.11 2.53
C ASN A 749 -9.95 -28.86 1.95
N THR A 750 -9.87 -28.12 0.85
CA THR A 750 -8.62 -27.69 0.23
C THR A 750 -8.23 -26.27 0.58
N GLU A 751 -9.18 -25.45 1.02
CA GLU A 751 -8.88 -24.08 1.45
C GLU A 751 -7.89 -24.14 2.63
N ASP A 752 -6.84 -23.31 2.56
CA ASP A 752 -5.80 -23.16 3.58
C ASP A 752 -4.85 -24.36 3.75
N LEU A 753 -4.70 -25.18 2.69
CA LEU A 753 -3.56 -26.07 2.55
C LEU A 753 -2.24 -25.30 2.43
N ALA A 754 -1.12 -25.97 2.70
CA ALA A 754 0.19 -25.34 2.64
C ALA A 754 0.45 -24.73 1.24
N GLY A 755 0.58 -23.41 1.19
CA GLY A 755 0.81 -22.64 -0.03
C GLY A 755 -0.43 -22.42 -0.92
N PHE A 756 -1.60 -22.99 -0.58
CA PHE A 756 -2.82 -22.88 -1.39
C PHE A 756 -3.97 -22.27 -0.56
N ASN A 757 -4.40 -21.06 -0.93
CA ASN A 757 -5.45 -20.34 -0.21
C ASN A 757 -6.83 -20.39 -0.90
N GLY A 758 -6.90 -20.76 -2.19
CA GLY A 758 -8.16 -20.89 -2.95
C GLY A 758 -8.99 -19.59 -3.00
N ALA A 759 -8.37 -18.42 -2.88
CA ALA A 759 -9.08 -17.14 -2.80
C ALA A 759 -9.85 -16.82 -4.09
N GLY A 760 -11.16 -16.57 -3.96
CA GLY A 760 -12.04 -16.26 -5.10
C GLY A 760 -12.18 -17.41 -6.11
N LEU A 761 -11.83 -18.64 -5.73
CA LEU A 761 -11.75 -19.77 -6.65
C LEU A 761 -13.10 -20.46 -6.90
N TYR A 762 -13.97 -20.43 -5.90
CA TYR A 762 -15.24 -21.16 -5.86
C TYR A 762 -16.43 -20.20 -5.75
N VAL A 763 -17.59 -20.62 -6.26
CA VAL A 763 -18.81 -19.80 -6.29
C VAL A 763 -19.54 -19.90 -4.95
N SER A 764 -20.10 -18.77 -4.50
CA SER A 764 -21.03 -18.69 -3.37
C SER A 764 -22.36 -18.12 -3.86
N GLU A 765 -23.47 -18.64 -3.34
CA GLU A 765 -24.82 -18.33 -3.86
C GLU A 765 -25.75 -17.74 -2.80
N ALA A 766 -26.79 -17.01 -3.23
CA ALA A 766 -27.94 -16.67 -2.38
C ALA A 766 -29.06 -17.69 -2.55
N ALA A 767 -29.87 -17.82 -1.52
CA ALA A 767 -31.18 -18.46 -1.60
C ALA A 767 -32.16 -17.80 -0.63
N GLN A 768 -33.45 -17.96 -0.87
CA GLN A 768 -34.53 -17.51 0.00
C GLN A 768 -35.64 -18.57 -0.07
N LEU A 769 -36.26 -18.93 1.07
CA LEU A 769 -37.21 -20.04 1.08
C LEU A 769 -38.51 -19.72 0.33
N SER A 770 -38.89 -18.45 0.25
CA SER A 770 -40.02 -17.98 -0.55
C SER A 770 -39.81 -18.16 -2.06
N ASP A 771 -38.55 -18.22 -2.54
CA ASP A 771 -38.20 -18.54 -3.92
C ASP A 771 -38.06 -20.07 -4.12
N ALA A 772 -39.06 -20.64 -4.77
CA ALA A 772 -39.21 -22.09 -4.90
C ALA A 772 -38.04 -22.75 -5.63
N GLY A 773 -37.28 -23.57 -4.92
CA GLY A 773 -36.16 -24.34 -5.47
C GLY A 773 -34.82 -23.61 -5.46
N SER A 774 -34.77 -22.37 -4.97
CA SER A 774 -33.54 -21.56 -4.89
C SER A 774 -32.44 -22.24 -4.08
N VAL A 775 -32.77 -22.84 -2.92
CA VAL A 775 -31.81 -23.56 -2.05
C VAL A 775 -31.18 -24.74 -2.78
N ALA A 776 -31.98 -25.53 -3.50
CA ALA A 776 -31.48 -26.68 -4.25
C ALA A 776 -30.60 -26.25 -5.43
N LEU A 777 -30.94 -25.14 -6.10
CA LEU A 777 -30.11 -24.57 -7.15
C LEU A 777 -28.77 -24.08 -6.58
N ALA A 778 -28.79 -23.29 -5.52
CA ALA A 778 -27.61 -22.76 -4.85
C ALA A 778 -26.63 -23.87 -4.42
N LEU A 779 -27.13 -24.95 -3.80
CA LEU A 779 -26.29 -26.08 -3.41
C LEU A 779 -25.58 -26.72 -4.61
N ARG A 780 -26.30 -26.97 -5.70
CA ARG A 780 -25.73 -27.58 -6.91
C ARG A 780 -24.71 -26.66 -7.57
N THR A 781 -24.96 -25.36 -7.61
CA THR A 781 -24.02 -24.37 -8.16
C THR A 781 -22.73 -24.32 -7.35
N VAL A 782 -22.83 -24.25 -6.02
CA VAL A 782 -21.65 -24.28 -5.12
C VAL A 782 -20.85 -25.58 -5.32
N TRP A 783 -21.52 -26.73 -5.37
CA TRP A 783 -20.86 -28.03 -5.61
C TRP A 783 -20.22 -28.14 -6.99
N ALA A 784 -20.87 -27.63 -8.04
CA ALA A 784 -20.35 -27.64 -9.40
C ALA A 784 -19.12 -26.73 -9.55
N SER A 785 -19.07 -25.63 -8.79
CA SER A 785 -17.95 -24.67 -8.85
C SER A 785 -16.59 -25.26 -8.50
N LEU A 786 -16.57 -26.35 -7.73
CA LEU A 786 -15.36 -27.09 -7.40
C LEU A 786 -14.61 -27.58 -8.66
N TRP A 787 -15.33 -27.82 -9.76
CA TRP A 787 -14.80 -28.34 -11.02
C TRP A 787 -14.81 -27.30 -12.14
N SER A 788 -14.68 -26.01 -11.81
CA SER A 788 -14.34 -24.99 -12.83
C SER A 788 -12.94 -25.24 -13.39
N GLU A 789 -12.67 -24.78 -14.61
CA GLU A 789 -11.35 -24.91 -15.24
C GLU A 789 -10.27 -24.24 -14.40
N ARG A 790 -10.52 -22.99 -13.99
CA ARG A 790 -9.66 -22.22 -13.08
C ARG A 790 -9.35 -22.98 -11.80
N ALA A 791 -10.37 -23.56 -11.15
CA ALA A 791 -10.18 -24.29 -9.91
C ALA A 791 -9.36 -25.56 -10.09
N GLN A 792 -9.54 -26.27 -11.20
CA GLN A 792 -8.76 -27.47 -11.49
C GLN A 792 -7.30 -27.14 -11.80
N ASP A 793 -7.05 -26.12 -12.61
CA ASP A 793 -5.69 -25.73 -13.00
C ASP A 793 -4.89 -25.23 -11.79
N GLU A 794 -5.52 -24.45 -10.89
CA GLU A 794 -4.88 -23.98 -9.67
C GLU A 794 -4.55 -25.13 -8.71
N ARG A 795 -5.50 -26.05 -8.45
CA ARG A 795 -5.21 -27.24 -7.61
C ARG A 795 -4.14 -28.15 -8.21
N SER A 796 -4.12 -28.30 -9.53
CA SER A 796 -3.11 -29.08 -10.24
C SER A 796 -1.71 -28.46 -10.07
N PHE A 797 -1.60 -27.13 -10.16
CA PHE A 797 -0.36 -26.40 -9.90
C PHE A 797 0.20 -26.68 -8.50
N PHE A 798 -0.66 -26.72 -7.48
CA PHE A 798 -0.28 -27.04 -6.09
C PHE A 798 -0.21 -28.55 -5.79
N ARG A 799 -0.39 -29.40 -6.82
CA ARG A 799 -0.39 -30.88 -6.74
C ARG A 799 -1.34 -31.43 -5.70
N ILE A 800 -2.54 -30.85 -5.60
CA ILE A 800 -3.60 -31.31 -4.72
C ILE A 800 -4.27 -32.53 -5.35
N GLU A 801 -4.39 -33.61 -4.59
CA GLU A 801 -4.99 -34.87 -5.07
C GLU A 801 -6.49 -34.70 -5.33
N PRO A 802 -6.93 -34.79 -6.61
CA PRO A 802 -8.30 -34.45 -6.99
C PRO A 802 -9.35 -35.40 -6.39
N ASP A 803 -9.02 -36.66 -6.14
CA ASP A 803 -9.93 -37.67 -5.57
C ASP A 803 -10.33 -37.39 -4.12
N LEU A 804 -9.56 -36.56 -3.41
CA LEU A 804 -9.79 -36.21 -2.00
C LEU A 804 -10.44 -34.83 -1.83
N VAL A 805 -10.58 -34.06 -2.91
CA VAL A 805 -11.21 -32.75 -2.88
C VAL A 805 -12.72 -32.90 -2.62
N ALA A 806 -13.24 -32.10 -1.70
CA ALA A 806 -14.64 -32.05 -1.38
C ALA A 806 -15.11 -30.65 -0.99
N MET A 807 -16.43 -30.42 -1.08
CA MET A 807 -17.06 -29.13 -0.82
C MET A 807 -18.07 -29.24 0.32
N GLY A 808 -17.76 -28.60 1.45
CA GLY A 808 -18.75 -28.24 2.46
C GLY A 808 -19.43 -26.92 2.08
N VAL A 809 -20.48 -26.56 2.81
CA VAL A 809 -21.19 -25.28 2.58
C VAL A 809 -21.42 -24.59 3.92
N LEU A 810 -20.93 -23.35 4.04
CA LEU A 810 -21.24 -22.46 5.15
C LEU A 810 -22.55 -21.72 4.82
N VAL A 811 -23.54 -21.78 5.72
CA VAL A 811 -24.81 -21.09 5.58
C VAL A 811 -24.97 -20.05 6.69
N HIS A 812 -25.22 -18.80 6.30
CA HIS A 812 -25.56 -17.71 7.22
C HIS A 812 -26.56 -16.75 6.58
N ALA A 813 -27.23 -15.91 7.38
CA ALA A 813 -28.07 -14.83 6.85
C ALA A 813 -27.24 -13.92 5.93
N ALA A 814 -27.79 -13.55 4.77
CA ALA A 814 -27.17 -12.56 3.92
C ALA A 814 -27.07 -11.23 4.67
N PHE A 815 -25.98 -10.52 4.44
CA PHE A 815 -25.91 -9.11 4.84
C PHE A 815 -26.89 -8.33 3.93
N VAL A 816 -27.63 -7.41 4.54
CA VAL A 816 -28.60 -6.52 3.91
C VAL A 816 -28.38 -5.13 4.48
N SER A 817 -28.72 -4.08 3.73
CA SER A 817 -28.47 -2.69 4.13
C SER A 817 -26.99 -2.46 4.50
N GLU A 818 -26.10 -2.88 3.60
CA GLU A 818 -24.67 -2.68 3.80
C GLU A 818 -24.31 -1.21 3.58
N GLU A 819 -23.75 -0.58 4.60
CA GLU A 819 -23.24 0.79 4.53
C GLU A 819 -21.75 0.83 4.12
N GLY A 820 -21.05 -0.29 4.28
CA GLY A 820 -19.66 -0.43 3.89
C GLY A 820 -19.10 -1.84 4.05
N SER A 821 -18.10 -2.14 3.24
CA SER A 821 -17.38 -3.41 3.21
C SER A 821 -15.88 -3.17 3.41
N GLY A 822 -15.20 -4.02 4.18
CA GLY A 822 -13.77 -3.86 4.45
C GLY A 822 -12.99 -5.16 4.40
N ILE A 823 -11.74 -5.09 3.95
CA ILE A 823 -10.73 -6.14 4.07
C ILE A 823 -9.54 -5.54 4.81
N ILE A 824 -9.19 -6.14 5.95
CA ILE A 824 -8.11 -5.68 6.81
C ILE A 824 -7.09 -6.80 6.98
N VAL A 825 -5.82 -6.47 6.78
CA VAL A 825 -4.70 -7.35 7.14
C VAL A 825 -4.12 -6.87 8.45
N SER A 826 -3.95 -7.79 9.41
CA SER A 826 -3.46 -7.51 10.76
C SER A 826 -1.97 -7.16 10.83
N ARG A 827 -1.41 -6.60 9.75
CA ARG A 827 -0.01 -6.27 9.56
C ARG A 827 0.10 -5.38 8.31
N SER A 828 1.21 -4.65 8.18
CA SER A 828 1.44 -3.81 7.01
C SER A 828 1.73 -4.67 5.80
N LEU A 829 0.94 -4.47 4.75
CA LEU A 829 1.18 -5.06 3.43
C LEU A 829 2.42 -4.46 2.74
N HIS A 830 2.84 -3.28 3.18
CA HIS A 830 3.99 -2.56 2.64
C HIS A 830 5.31 -2.90 3.34
N ASP A 831 5.22 -3.48 4.53
CA ASP A 831 6.35 -3.76 5.40
C ASP A 831 5.92 -4.81 6.42
N ALA A 832 6.08 -6.09 6.07
CA ALA A 832 5.62 -7.22 6.88
C ALA A 832 6.27 -7.24 8.27
N THR A 833 7.37 -6.53 8.48
CA THR A 833 8.03 -6.39 9.78
C THR A 833 7.17 -5.60 10.79
N ARG A 834 6.30 -4.70 10.28
CA ARG A 834 5.53 -3.75 11.09
C ARG A 834 4.20 -4.32 11.55
N SER A 835 4.27 -5.06 12.66
CA SER A 835 3.08 -5.59 13.38
C SER A 835 2.24 -4.50 14.10
N ASP A 836 2.75 -3.27 14.21
CA ASP A 836 2.03 -2.11 14.76
C ASP A 836 1.23 -1.32 13.70
N ILE A 837 1.25 -1.77 12.44
CA ILE A 837 0.51 -1.16 11.34
C ILE A 837 -0.42 -2.20 10.71
N TYR A 838 -1.69 -1.87 10.50
CA TYR A 838 -2.67 -2.70 9.79
C TYR A 838 -3.04 -2.03 8.47
N THR A 839 -3.00 -2.76 7.36
CA THR A 839 -3.47 -2.24 6.07
C THR A 839 -4.97 -2.49 5.96
N MET A 840 -5.74 -1.43 5.67
CA MET A 840 -7.19 -1.46 5.58
C MET A 840 -7.65 -0.99 4.21
N ASN A 841 -8.46 -1.82 3.55
CA ASN A 841 -9.14 -1.49 2.31
C ASN A 841 -10.65 -1.49 2.56
N VAL A 842 -11.34 -0.39 2.21
CA VAL A 842 -12.76 -0.20 2.51
C VAL A 842 -13.52 0.28 1.26
N GLN A 843 -14.78 -0.10 1.13
CA GLN A 843 -15.65 0.31 0.05
C GLN A 843 -17.07 0.65 0.56
N ARG A 844 -17.78 1.53 -0.17
CA ARG A 844 -19.17 1.91 0.11
C ARG A 844 -20.10 0.74 -0.22
N GLY A 845 -21.01 0.44 0.70
CA GLY A 845 -22.04 -0.59 0.57
C GLY A 845 -21.55 -1.95 0.09
N GLU A 846 -22.28 -2.53 -0.86
CA GLU A 846 -22.02 -3.87 -1.41
C GLU A 846 -20.85 -3.91 -2.41
N ALA A 847 -20.33 -2.77 -2.84
CA ALA A 847 -19.27 -2.75 -3.82
C ALA A 847 -18.01 -3.49 -3.34
N SER A 848 -17.48 -4.32 -4.23
CA SER A 848 -16.41 -5.26 -3.90
C SER A 848 -15.08 -4.55 -3.58
N VAL A 849 -14.46 -4.94 -2.46
CA VAL A 849 -13.09 -4.54 -2.10
C VAL A 849 -12.06 -5.42 -2.80
N ALA A 850 -12.32 -6.73 -2.87
CA ALA A 850 -11.38 -7.71 -3.41
C ALA A 850 -11.35 -7.69 -4.94
N ASN A 851 -12.51 -7.58 -5.59
CA ASN A 851 -12.64 -7.61 -7.05
C ASN A 851 -13.51 -6.41 -7.50
N PRO A 852 -13.03 -5.16 -7.39
CA PRO A 852 -13.83 -4.00 -7.75
C PRO A 852 -14.23 -4.05 -9.22
N ALA A 853 -15.42 -3.53 -9.54
CA ALA A 853 -15.85 -3.33 -10.92
C ALA A 853 -14.82 -2.49 -11.69
N PRO A 854 -14.71 -2.65 -13.03
CA PRO A 854 -13.80 -1.84 -13.83
C PRO A 854 -13.93 -0.36 -13.49
N GLY A 855 -12.78 0.32 -13.32
CA GLY A 855 -12.57 1.72 -12.91
C GLY A 855 -13.25 2.19 -11.61
N VAL A 856 -13.70 1.26 -10.76
CA VAL A 856 -13.97 1.50 -9.34
C VAL A 856 -12.69 1.25 -8.53
N SER A 857 -12.39 2.11 -7.56
CA SER A 857 -11.30 1.89 -6.59
C SER A 857 -11.83 1.89 -5.16
N SER A 858 -11.22 1.07 -4.31
CA SER A 858 -11.46 1.07 -2.87
C SER A 858 -10.68 2.20 -2.18
N GLU A 859 -11.19 2.64 -1.03
CA GLU A 859 -10.41 3.44 -0.09
C GLU A 859 -9.34 2.55 0.53
N GLN A 860 -8.12 3.07 0.65
CA GLN A 860 -6.98 2.34 1.17
C GLN A 860 -6.20 3.21 2.15
N PHE A 861 -5.94 2.70 3.35
CA PHE A 861 -5.13 3.39 4.34
C PHE A 861 -4.44 2.43 5.31
N ASP A 862 -3.35 2.90 5.89
CA ASP A 862 -2.67 2.21 6.99
C ASP A 862 -3.19 2.74 8.33
N TYR A 863 -3.66 1.83 9.20
CA TYR A 863 -3.95 2.11 10.60
C TYR A 863 -2.72 1.87 11.47
N ARG A 864 -2.32 2.86 12.26
CA ARG A 864 -1.08 2.85 13.06
C ARG A 864 -1.40 2.85 14.55
N TRP A 865 -1.06 1.78 15.24
CA TRP A 865 -1.28 1.64 16.67
C TRP A 865 -0.45 2.67 17.46
N GLY A 866 -1.11 3.46 18.32
CA GLY A 866 -0.44 4.39 19.23
C GLY A 866 0.26 5.60 18.55
N ARG A 867 -0.05 5.91 17.28
CA ARG A 867 0.55 7.03 16.52
C ARG A 867 -0.52 8.02 16.04
N VAL A 868 -0.12 9.27 15.81
CA VAL A 868 -0.98 10.32 15.23
C VAL A 868 -0.33 10.90 13.95
N PRO A 869 -1.08 11.04 12.83
CA PRO A 869 -2.45 10.58 12.63
C PRO A 869 -2.55 9.03 12.70
N ARG A 870 -3.65 8.50 13.22
CA ARG A 870 -3.85 7.04 13.30
C ARG A 870 -4.02 6.41 11.93
N ARG A 871 -4.46 7.18 10.94
CA ARG A 871 -4.65 6.73 9.55
C ARG A 871 -3.72 7.47 8.60
N VAL A 872 -3.15 6.74 7.66
CA VAL A 872 -2.39 7.31 6.54
C VAL A 872 -3.01 6.82 5.26
N PHE A 873 -3.76 7.69 4.57
CA PHE A 873 -4.43 7.36 3.32
C PHE A 873 -3.43 7.15 2.18
N ARG A 874 -3.69 6.11 1.41
CA ARG A 874 -3.01 5.76 0.16
C ARG A 874 -3.89 6.11 -1.04
N ALA A 875 -5.18 5.83 -0.94
CA ALA A 875 -6.17 6.12 -1.95
C ALA A 875 -7.54 6.37 -1.31
N TYR A 876 -8.35 7.20 -1.95
CA TYR A 876 -9.77 7.35 -1.64
C TYR A 876 -10.60 6.51 -2.60
N SER A 877 -11.80 6.13 -2.16
CA SER A 877 -12.75 5.41 -3.02
C SER A 877 -13.28 6.30 -4.14
N THR A 878 -13.57 5.71 -5.30
CA THR A 878 -14.33 6.38 -6.37
C THR A 878 -15.74 6.79 -5.94
N PHE A 879 -16.29 6.19 -4.87
CA PHE A 879 -17.61 6.50 -4.32
C PHE A 879 -17.58 7.50 -3.16
N SER A 880 -16.43 8.14 -2.90
CA SER A 880 -16.30 9.07 -1.77
C SER A 880 -15.95 10.51 -2.15
N GLU A 881 -15.74 10.79 -3.44
CA GLU A 881 -15.38 12.12 -3.95
C GLU A 881 -14.17 12.77 -3.22
N GLY A 882 -13.26 11.96 -2.67
CA GLY A 882 -12.06 12.42 -1.96
C GLY A 882 -12.22 12.53 -0.44
N GLU A 883 -13.37 12.18 0.12
CA GLU A 883 -13.61 12.10 1.57
C GLU A 883 -13.44 10.69 2.12
N PRO A 884 -13.10 10.49 3.41
CA PRO A 884 -13.05 9.17 4.03
C PRO A 884 -14.42 8.46 4.08
N LEU A 885 -14.48 7.18 3.68
CA LEU A 885 -15.67 6.33 3.78
C LEU A 885 -15.95 5.85 5.21
N VAL A 886 -14.91 5.80 6.04
CA VAL A 886 -15.01 5.45 7.46
C VAL A 886 -14.44 6.56 8.33
N SER A 887 -14.97 6.69 9.54
CA SER A 887 -14.48 7.59 10.58
C SER A 887 -13.21 7.03 11.26
N GLU A 888 -12.54 7.86 12.07
CA GLU A 888 -11.40 7.38 12.88
C GLU A 888 -11.83 6.35 13.93
N ASP A 889 -13.03 6.50 14.50
CA ASP A 889 -13.56 5.59 15.50
C ASP A 889 -13.91 4.23 14.89
N GLU A 890 -14.52 4.20 13.71
CA GLU A 890 -14.80 2.95 13.00
C GLU A 890 -13.52 2.22 12.59
N ALA A 891 -12.50 2.95 12.09
CA ALA A 891 -11.21 2.36 11.78
C ALA A 891 -10.52 1.78 13.04
N CYS A 892 -10.68 2.45 14.18
CA CYS A 892 -10.23 1.96 15.47
C CYS A 892 -11.00 0.69 15.89
N ASP A 893 -12.33 0.68 15.79
CA ASP A 893 -13.16 -0.49 16.11
C ASP A 893 -12.78 -1.71 15.26
N MET A 894 -12.55 -1.50 13.95
CA MET A 894 -12.03 -2.53 13.04
C MET A 894 -10.66 -3.03 13.50
N ALA A 895 -9.73 -2.14 13.85
CA ALA A 895 -8.40 -2.53 14.31
C ALA A 895 -8.46 -3.41 15.58
N TYR A 896 -9.29 -3.05 16.56
CA TYR A 896 -9.47 -3.82 17.78
C TYR A 896 -10.07 -5.21 17.51
N ALA A 897 -11.08 -5.29 16.63
CA ALA A 897 -11.67 -6.56 16.22
C ALA A 897 -10.65 -7.48 15.54
N VAL A 898 -9.86 -6.92 14.61
CA VAL A 898 -8.81 -7.64 13.88
C VAL A 898 -7.71 -8.12 14.81
N ARG A 899 -7.31 -7.32 15.81
CA ARG A 899 -6.32 -7.72 16.83
C ARG A 899 -6.83 -8.91 17.66
N ALA A 900 -8.09 -8.90 18.07
CA ALA A 900 -8.68 -10.01 18.82
C ALA A 900 -8.72 -11.31 18.00
N ILE A 901 -9.08 -11.22 16.71
CA ILE A 901 -9.05 -12.36 15.79
C ILE A 901 -7.63 -12.86 15.57
N HIS A 902 -6.68 -11.94 15.33
CA HIS A 902 -5.26 -12.27 15.15
C HIS A 902 -4.73 -13.09 16.34
N ASP A 903 -4.95 -12.60 17.56
CA ASP A 903 -4.46 -13.26 18.77
C ASP A 903 -5.10 -14.64 18.95
N HIS A 904 -6.39 -14.79 18.64
CA HIS A 904 -7.11 -16.06 18.70
C HIS A 904 -6.58 -17.07 17.69
N PHE A 905 -6.48 -16.69 16.41
CA PHE A 905 -6.03 -17.57 15.34
C PHE A 905 -4.56 -17.96 15.47
N ARG A 906 -3.71 -17.06 16.00
CA ARG A 906 -2.29 -17.37 16.24
C ARG A 906 -2.12 -18.55 17.18
N LEU A 907 -2.95 -18.65 18.23
CA LEU A 907 -2.92 -19.78 19.16
C LEU A 907 -3.33 -21.11 18.52
N LEU A 908 -4.12 -21.08 17.44
CA LEU A 908 -4.60 -22.28 16.74
C LEU A 908 -3.62 -22.75 15.67
N ILE A 909 -3.05 -21.80 14.93
CA ILE A 909 -2.27 -22.07 13.71
C ILE A 909 -0.77 -22.07 14.00
N ASP A 910 -0.29 -21.12 14.81
CA ASP A 910 1.11 -21.00 15.20
C ASP A 910 1.25 -20.90 16.73
N PRO A 911 0.89 -21.97 17.48
CA PRO A 911 0.92 -21.98 18.94
C PRO A 911 2.33 -21.80 19.51
N THR A 912 3.37 -22.03 18.71
CA THR A 912 4.77 -21.86 19.08
C THR A 912 5.32 -20.47 18.79
N HIS A 913 4.57 -19.61 18.10
CA HIS A 913 5.04 -18.32 17.58
C HIS A 913 6.29 -18.46 16.70
N ALA A 914 6.35 -19.53 15.91
CA ALA A 914 7.46 -19.80 15.00
C ALA A 914 7.40 -18.88 13.77
N ASP A 915 6.20 -18.50 13.33
CA ASP A 915 5.97 -17.54 12.26
C ASP A 915 5.94 -16.11 12.82
N GLN A 916 7.09 -15.43 12.72
CA GLN A 916 7.23 -14.04 13.14
C GLN A 916 6.42 -13.07 12.27
N TYR A 917 5.95 -13.51 11.11
CA TYR A 917 5.13 -12.76 10.17
C TYR A 917 3.65 -13.13 10.22
N PHE A 918 3.26 -13.96 11.19
CA PHE A 918 1.87 -14.37 11.33
C PHE A 918 0.94 -13.16 11.25
N ALA A 919 -0.04 -13.26 10.36
CA ALA A 919 -1.06 -12.26 10.15
C ALA A 919 -2.37 -12.95 9.77
N VAL A 920 -3.46 -12.21 9.93
CA VAL A 920 -4.79 -12.61 9.49
C VAL A 920 -5.35 -11.54 8.57
N GLU A 921 -6.08 -11.99 7.55
CA GLU A 921 -6.95 -11.17 6.73
C GLU A 921 -8.38 -11.34 7.24
N VAL A 922 -9.06 -10.23 7.45
CA VAL A 922 -10.42 -10.19 8.00
C VAL A 922 -11.31 -9.39 7.06
N GLU A 923 -12.40 -10.01 6.61
CA GLU A 923 -13.49 -9.32 5.94
C GLU A 923 -14.50 -8.83 6.98
N VAL A 924 -14.84 -7.54 6.89
CA VAL A 924 -15.84 -6.90 7.76
C VAL A 924 -16.93 -6.22 6.95
N LYS A 925 -18.07 -5.99 7.62
CA LYS A 925 -19.22 -5.27 7.10
C LYS A 925 -19.66 -4.21 8.12
N LEU A 926 -20.05 -3.04 7.63
CA LEU A 926 -20.79 -2.03 8.39
C LEU A 926 -22.23 -2.11 7.91
N LEU A 927 -23.14 -2.44 8.81
CA LEU A 927 -24.56 -2.65 8.48
C LEU A 927 -25.41 -1.55 9.07
N ASP A 928 -26.49 -1.25 8.37
CA ASP A 928 -27.58 -0.35 8.75
C ASP A 928 -27.13 1.08 9.07
N ALA A 929 -28.08 2.01 9.21
CA ALA A 929 -27.77 3.42 9.48
C ALA A 929 -26.98 3.66 10.79
N THR A 930 -26.91 2.67 11.69
CA THR A 930 -26.08 2.70 12.90
C THR A 930 -24.65 2.22 12.67
N ARG A 931 -24.35 1.70 11.48
CA ARG A 931 -23.03 1.27 11.00
C ARG A 931 -22.38 0.29 11.96
N ARG A 932 -23.13 -0.75 12.33
CA ARG A 932 -22.66 -1.80 13.23
C ARG A 932 -21.61 -2.66 12.57
N LEU A 933 -20.50 -2.89 13.27
CA LEU A 933 -19.38 -3.67 12.76
C LEU A 933 -19.64 -5.19 12.90
N TYR A 934 -19.68 -5.88 11.76
CA TYR A 934 -19.78 -7.33 11.68
C TYR A 934 -18.52 -7.93 11.02
N VAL A 935 -18.04 -9.05 11.56
CA VAL A 935 -16.99 -9.87 10.96
C VAL A 935 -17.64 -10.91 10.07
N LYS A 936 -17.33 -10.85 8.78
CA LYS A 936 -17.87 -11.77 7.76
C LYS A 936 -17.00 -13.01 7.59
N GLN A 937 -15.69 -12.85 7.66
CA GLN A 937 -14.73 -13.93 7.47
C GLN A 937 -13.38 -13.54 8.10
N ALA A 938 -12.60 -14.52 8.54
CA ALA A 938 -11.20 -14.33 8.86
C ALA A 938 -10.40 -15.55 8.43
N ARG A 939 -9.18 -15.34 7.94
CA ARG A 939 -8.25 -16.40 7.53
C ARG A 939 -6.79 -15.98 7.76
N PRO A 940 -5.85 -16.93 7.96
CA PRO A 940 -4.42 -16.61 7.96
C PRO A 940 -4.00 -15.95 6.64
N TYR A 941 -3.14 -14.93 6.73
CA TYR A 941 -2.56 -14.23 5.59
C TYR A 941 -1.10 -14.66 5.41
N PRO A 942 -0.73 -15.28 4.27
CA PRO A 942 0.63 -15.70 4.03
C PRO A 942 1.46 -14.53 3.51
N PHE A 943 2.35 -13.98 4.35
CA PHE A 943 3.48 -13.24 3.82
C PHE A 943 4.44 -14.22 3.14
N ALA A 944 5.08 -13.81 2.04
CA ALA A 944 6.25 -14.54 1.56
C ALA A 944 7.23 -14.67 2.75
N THR A 945 7.96 -15.79 2.86
CA THR A 945 9.08 -15.86 3.80
C THR A 945 10.13 -14.87 3.32
N GLU A 946 9.93 -13.59 3.59
CA GLU A 946 11.00 -12.63 3.64
C GLU A 946 11.96 -13.22 4.65
N ALA A 947 13.22 -13.40 4.23
CA ALA A 947 14.26 -13.61 5.21
C ALA A 947 14.06 -12.50 6.23
N LEU A 948 13.81 -12.87 7.49
CA LEU A 948 14.01 -11.93 8.59
C LEU A 948 15.32 -11.24 8.25
N PRO A 949 15.32 -9.90 8.10
CA PRO A 949 16.57 -9.20 8.08
C PRO A 949 17.35 -9.80 9.24
N ALA A 950 18.61 -10.19 8.99
CA ALA A 950 19.46 -10.75 10.05
C ALA A 950 19.59 -9.78 11.25
N ASP A 951 19.03 -8.58 11.09
CA ASP A 951 19.02 -7.44 11.93
C ASP A 951 17.57 -6.94 12.17
N CYS A 952 17.00 -7.24 13.35
CA CYS A 952 15.70 -6.67 13.73
C CYS A 952 15.80 -5.20 14.19
N ARG A 953 16.93 -4.51 14.02
CA ARG A 953 17.09 -3.10 14.45
C ARG A 953 16.32 -2.10 13.59
N SER A 954 15.74 -2.48 12.44
CA SER A 954 14.83 -1.60 11.66
C SER A 954 13.39 -1.55 12.20
N PHE A 955 12.99 -2.58 12.96
CA PHE A 955 11.61 -2.94 13.32
C PHE A 955 10.93 -1.98 14.30
#